data_AF-A0A7J6UNB9-F1
#
_entry.id   AF-A0A7J6UNB9-F1
#
_cell.length_a   1.000
_cell.length_b   1.000
_cell.length_c   1.000
_cell.angle_alpha   90.00
_cell.angle_beta   90.00
_cell.angle_gamma   90.00
#
_symmetry.space_group_name_H-M   'P 1'
#
loop_
_entity.id
_entity.type
_entity.pdbx_description
1 polymer ?
#
loop_
_entity_poly.entity_id
_entity_poly.type
_entity_poly.pdbx_seq_one_letter_code
_entity_poly.pdbx_strand_id
1 'polypeptide(L)'
;FARTLERGIREFNSRASKTEGKVLSGRDAFELFTTFGFPCDLTQVMAQERGMTVDVQGFEEEFEAFRQKSKESNNFTMGSDLQLFADQTNYLENELKVPKTDETCKYAWDSAKGEGSQWSSQLSAIWDGKHWLDTIDIKSGYGHKTVGLVLSVTPFYAEQGGQIFDVGTIVDPLSGARFDVQNTQKFGQYVLHIGTMDSAVDAGMKVGSDVRASVDYQRRALIAKNHTATHILNFALREVLGEKCDQRGSLVEPSRLRFDFAQNKPIANEQLKEIERICNQQIQKHLEVFANDVQLAKAKDIRGLRAVFGETYPDPVRVVSVGEEIDTLLKETQVDFGHEFSIEFCGGTHVGNSQEIFKFVITAEEGIAKGIRRIVAATGPQAAVEASIKTTDLMEELNSAKALKGEVLDHAIAQLRNKLNEEKEVSLTAKKDMLCLLDDLKTQQIKEEKKRAKEVQKQAAKIGEQLAESLENTDKKFLVTQCDELLADAKALQNAVDSIVKKLPELPVCVVSASSSKLAVLITVPKSMSKKVSAKEWLNVCLEACGGKGGGSPIKAQGQSQDPSKAAETVQAAKEWASEHFETSGGVPNKFCNVNVLTRDTTQTFQVHSRIELSEGSALLGGSLGDMGAFVMSSESPEPMDLDSQEPEKSALQLAYEEAKEVSAKGDKDKAIAMFEKIIANLETDPSADAVKWSENSIYGMADCLVAKKDSQRLFGLQKELRPVLALMAKAKTAKIVRTLIDKLAEIDGATDLQIKACEECIEWCREGKRSFLRHRVETRLADLELQIHQYNKALEILTGLVKEVKKIDDKLLLVEIHVIETKVHFALQNIPRAKASLTAAKTNANAIHCPPLMQAEMDLLSGVISCRENDYRTAYSYFYEAFEAFNLQHDRRRAEQSLKYMVLSRIMGDQPGEVFNILKGKAGL
;
A
#
# COMPACT_ATOMS: atom_id res chain seq x y z
N PHE A 1 2.38 3.68 0.01
CA PHE A 1 3.11 3.10 1.15
C PHE A 1 2.71 3.71 2.50
N ALA A 2 3.15 4.92 2.91
CA ALA A 2 2.85 5.44 4.26
C ALA A 2 1.36 5.38 4.66
N ARG A 3 0.44 5.88 3.81
CA ARG A 3 -1.02 5.75 4.01
C ARG A 3 -1.55 4.31 4.04
N THR A 4 -0.90 3.40 3.31
CA THR A 4 -1.22 1.96 3.28
C THR A 4 -0.81 1.30 4.59
N LEU A 5 0.40 1.61 5.06
CA LEU A 5 0.96 1.16 6.33
C LEU A 5 0.13 1.68 7.51
N GLU A 6 -0.25 2.95 7.50
CA GLU A 6 -1.08 3.60 8.52
C GLU A 6 -2.50 3.01 8.58
N ARG A 7 -3.07 2.61 7.42
CA ARG A 7 -4.35 1.87 7.37
C ARG A 7 -4.19 0.44 7.88
N GLY A 8 -3.16 -0.28 7.46
CA GLY A 8 -2.88 -1.65 7.91
C GLY A 8 -2.58 -1.74 9.42
N ILE A 9 -1.82 -0.78 9.97
CA ILE A 9 -1.60 -0.59 11.41
C ILE A 9 -2.95 -0.39 12.13
N ARG A 10 -3.86 0.43 11.58
CA ARG A 10 -5.17 0.69 12.18
C ARG A 10 -6.07 -0.55 12.16
N GLU A 11 -6.10 -1.28 11.05
CA GLU A 11 -6.87 -2.53 10.93
C GLU A 11 -6.31 -3.65 11.81
N PHE A 12 -4.99 -3.80 11.85
CA PHE A 12 -4.32 -4.69 12.79
C PHE A 12 -4.71 -4.37 14.23
N ASN A 13 -4.65 -3.09 14.61
CA ASN A 13 -5.01 -2.65 15.95
C ASN A 13 -6.49 -2.95 16.28
N SER A 14 -7.40 -2.85 15.31
CA SER A 14 -8.82 -3.19 15.49
C SER A 14 -9.03 -4.70 15.65
N ARG A 15 -8.44 -5.53 14.77
CA ARG A 15 -8.57 -6.99 14.81
C ARG A 15 -7.94 -7.58 16.08
N ALA A 16 -6.74 -7.13 16.43
CA ALA A 16 -6.08 -7.50 17.69
C ALA A 16 -6.94 -7.14 18.93
N SER A 17 -7.64 -6.00 18.92
CA SER A 17 -8.52 -5.60 20.04
C SER A 17 -9.82 -6.40 20.15
N LYS A 18 -10.21 -7.12 19.09
CA LYS A 18 -11.43 -7.94 19.01
C LYS A 18 -11.14 -9.45 19.09
N THR A 19 -9.87 -9.82 19.20
CA THR A 19 -9.43 -11.22 19.26
C THR A 19 -9.60 -11.74 20.69
N GLU A 20 -10.45 -12.75 20.89
CA GLU A 20 -10.55 -13.45 22.16
C GLU A 20 -9.39 -14.45 22.30
N GLY A 21 -8.29 -14.00 22.90
CA GLY A 21 -7.10 -14.83 23.18
C GLY A 21 -5.79 -14.15 22.77
N LYS A 22 -4.69 -14.92 22.78
CA LYS A 22 -3.35 -14.42 22.41
C LYS A 22 -2.95 -14.71 20.95
N VAL A 23 -3.85 -15.21 20.11
CA VAL A 23 -3.53 -15.62 18.72
C VAL A 23 -4.44 -14.89 17.73
N LEU A 24 -3.87 -14.02 16.91
CA LEU A 24 -4.57 -13.43 15.77
C LEU A 24 -4.78 -14.49 14.70
N SER A 25 -6.02 -14.63 14.20
CA SER A 25 -6.36 -15.70 13.25
C SER A 25 -5.58 -15.60 11.94
N GLY A 26 -5.31 -16.74 11.31
CA GLY A 26 -4.65 -16.79 10.01
C GLY A 26 -5.42 -16.05 8.92
N ARG A 27 -6.76 -16.12 8.97
CA ARG A 27 -7.67 -15.38 8.10
C ARG A 27 -7.58 -13.86 8.29
N ASP A 28 -7.46 -13.36 9.53
CA ASP A 28 -7.27 -11.93 9.80
C ASP A 28 -5.92 -11.43 9.28
N ALA A 29 -4.85 -12.20 9.48
CA ALA A 29 -3.54 -11.89 8.92
C ALA A 29 -3.56 -11.94 7.38
N PHE A 30 -4.32 -12.86 6.80
CA PHE A 30 -4.46 -13.04 5.36
C PHE A 30 -5.23 -11.88 4.72
N GLU A 31 -6.28 -11.38 5.37
CA GLU A 31 -7.04 -10.22 4.90
C GLU A 31 -6.25 -8.91 5.09
N LEU A 32 -5.50 -8.77 6.19
CA LEU A 32 -4.51 -7.68 6.37
C LEU A 32 -3.51 -7.67 5.20
N PHE A 33 -3.01 -8.83 4.79
CA PHE A 33 -2.10 -8.97 3.65
C PHE A 33 -2.76 -8.64 2.31
N THR A 34 -3.89 -9.26 1.98
CA THR A 34 -4.50 -9.17 0.64
C THR A 34 -5.34 -7.92 0.41
N THR A 35 -6.16 -7.52 1.38
CA THR A 35 -7.07 -6.37 1.25
C THR A 35 -6.36 -5.06 1.56
N PHE A 36 -5.45 -5.06 2.55
CA PHE A 36 -4.80 -3.83 3.05
C PHE A 36 -3.32 -3.72 2.68
N GLY A 37 -2.73 -4.74 2.02
CA GLY A 37 -1.32 -4.73 1.61
C GLY A 37 -0.35 -4.74 2.79
N PHE A 38 -0.78 -5.26 3.94
CA PHE A 38 -0.03 -5.22 5.20
C PHE A 38 0.73 -6.55 5.40
N PRO A 39 2.08 -6.56 5.33
CA PRO A 39 2.84 -7.81 5.30
C PRO A 39 2.60 -8.67 6.54
N CYS A 40 2.45 -9.99 6.37
CA CYS A 40 2.26 -10.91 7.48
C CYS A 40 3.44 -10.87 8.48
N ASP A 41 4.65 -10.60 8.00
CA ASP A 41 5.82 -10.36 8.85
C ASP A 41 5.64 -9.15 9.77
N LEU A 42 5.01 -8.08 9.29
CA LEU A 42 4.73 -6.88 10.08
C LEU A 42 3.57 -7.11 11.06
N THR A 43 2.54 -7.84 10.64
CA THR A 43 1.45 -8.35 11.49
C THR A 43 2.01 -9.19 12.65
N GLN A 44 3.00 -10.06 12.37
CA GLN A 44 3.67 -10.87 13.39
C GLN A 44 4.50 -10.03 14.37
N VAL A 45 5.27 -9.06 13.88
CA VAL A 45 6.04 -8.14 14.76
C VAL A 45 5.11 -7.35 15.67
N MET A 46 4.04 -6.75 15.13
CA MET A 46 3.08 -5.98 15.94
C MET A 46 2.25 -6.84 16.89
N ALA A 47 2.00 -8.11 16.55
CA ALA A 47 1.40 -9.06 17.49
C ALA A 47 2.34 -9.34 18.66
N GLN A 48 3.64 -9.58 18.38
CA GLN A 48 4.65 -9.81 19.42
C GLN A 48 4.83 -8.60 20.34
N GLU A 49 4.81 -7.37 19.81
CA GLU A 49 4.81 -6.12 20.60
C GLU A 49 3.61 -6.00 21.56
N ARG A 50 2.54 -6.76 21.33
CA ARG A 50 1.33 -6.84 22.19
C ARG A 50 1.25 -8.14 23.00
N GLY A 51 2.29 -8.97 23.01
CA GLY A 51 2.27 -10.27 23.69
C GLY A 51 1.33 -11.30 23.04
N MET A 52 1.01 -11.11 21.75
CA MET A 52 0.21 -11.99 20.92
C MET A 52 1.09 -12.71 19.88
N THR A 53 0.57 -13.78 19.29
CA THR A 53 1.12 -14.44 18.11
C THR A 53 0.13 -14.35 16.95
N VAL A 54 0.59 -14.69 15.74
CA VAL A 54 -0.27 -14.86 14.57
C VAL A 54 -0.32 -16.35 14.27
N ASP A 55 -1.50 -16.86 13.91
CA ASP A 55 -1.64 -18.17 13.31
C ASP A 55 -1.10 -18.16 11.87
N VAL A 56 0.21 -18.37 11.76
CA VAL A 56 0.93 -18.40 10.47
C VAL A 56 0.50 -19.61 9.63
N GLN A 57 0.07 -20.71 10.25
CA GLN A 57 -0.39 -21.89 9.52
C GLN A 57 -1.74 -21.62 8.85
N GLY A 58 -2.73 -21.11 9.58
CA GLY A 58 -4.00 -20.69 8.99
C GLY A 58 -3.84 -19.55 7.97
N PHE A 59 -2.82 -18.69 8.13
CA PHE A 59 -2.46 -17.70 7.12
C PHE A 59 -1.96 -18.37 5.84
N GLU A 60 -1.04 -19.35 5.95
CA GLU A 60 -0.54 -20.11 4.80
C GLU A 60 -1.63 -20.97 4.15
N GLU A 61 -2.58 -21.51 4.91
CA GLU A 61 -3.73 -22.26 4.41
C GLU A 61 -4.72 -21.35 3.66
N GLU A 62 -5.11 -20.20 4.21
CA GLU A 62 -5.92 -19.20 3.49
C GLU A 62 -5.17 -18.60 2.30
N PHE A 63 -3.85 -18.42 2.40
CA PHE A 63 -3.02 -17.92 1.31
C PHE A 63 -2.86 -18.94 0.19
N GLU A 64 -2.66 -20.23 0.48
CA GLU A 64 -2.60 -21.28 -0.54
C GLU A 64 -4.01 -21.63 -1.07
N ALA A 65 -5.07 -21.47 -0.28
CA ALA A 65 -6.46 -21.56 -0.77
C ALA A 65 -6.83 -20.36 -1.67
N PHE A 66 -6.39 -19.14 -1.33
CA PHE A 66 -6.45 -17.98 -2.23
C PHE A 66 -5.57 -18.20 -3.45
N ARG A 67 -4.41 -18.84 -3.33
CA ARG A 67 -3.54 -19.22 -4.45
C ARG A 67 -4.14 -20.33 -5.31
N GLN A 68 -4.93 -21.24 -4.75
CA GLN A 68 -5.68 -22.27 -5.49
C GLN A 68 -6.88 -21.66 -6.20
N LYS A 69 -7.68 -20.83 -5.52
CA LYS A 69 -8.73 -20.01 -6.16
C LYS A 69 -8.13 -19.07 -7.22
N SER A 70 -6.94 -18.52 -6.99
CA SER A 70 -6.15 -17.77 -7.97
C SER A 70 -5.44 -18.66 -8.98
N LYS A 71 -5.33 -19.98 -8.84
CA LYS A 71 -4.90 -20.88 -9.93
C LYS A 71 -6.10 -21.25 -10.80
N GLU A 72 -7.25 -21.50 -10.17
CA GLU A 72 -8.54 -21.70 -10.82
C GLU A 72 -9.02 -20.45 -11.58
N SER A 73 -8.70 -19.24 -11.09
CA SER A 73 -8.96 -17.96 -11.78
C SER A 73 -7.77 -17.40 -12.59
N ASN A 74 -6.50 -17.72 -12.29
CA ASN A 74 -5.36 -17.44 -13.20
C ASN A 74 -5.24 -18.48 -14.33
N ASN A 75 -6.21 -19.38 -14.50
CA ASN A 75 -6.47 -19.99 -15.80
C ASN A 75 -6.71 -18.94 -16.91
N PHE A 76 -6.86 -17.65 -16.58
CA PHE A 76 -6.83 -16.55 -17.54
C PHE A 76 -5.43 -16.02 -17.93
N THR A 77 -4.33 -16.70 -17.55
CA THR A 77 -2.98 -16.40 -18.09
C THR A 77 -2.61 -17.31 -19.29
N MET A 78 -3.57 -17.49 -20.21
CA MET A 78 -3.43 -18.29 -21.44
C MET A 78 -2.50 -17.60 -22.45
N GLY A 79 -1.18 -17.65 -22.22
CA GLY A 79 -0.23 -16.99 -23.14
C GLY A 79 1.26 -17.33 -22.98
N SER A 80 1.78 -17.70 -21.81
CA SER A 80 3.24 -17.91 -21.63
C SER A 80 3.78 -19.12 -22.39
N ASP A 81 3.02 -20.21 -22.43
CA ASP A 81 3.47 -21.50 -22.96
C ASP A 81 3.15 -21.68 -24.46
N LEU A 82 2.40 -20.74 -25.05
CA LEU A 82 1.97 -20.76 -26.46
C LEU A 82 2.64 -19.65 -27.31
N GLN A 83 3.67 -18.98 -26.78
CA GLN A 83 4.42 -17.98 -27.54
C GLN A 83 5.17 -18.59 -28.74
N LEU A 84 5.28 -17.82 -29.82
CA LEU A 84 6.18 -18.13 -30.93
C LEU A 84 7.43 -17.26 -30.81
N PHE A 85 8.61 -17.87 -30.70
CA PHE A 85 9.89 -17.16 -30.82
C PHE A 85 10.32 -17.08 -32.28
N ALA A 86 11.44 -16.39 -32.53
CA ALA A 86 11.98 -16.19 -33.88
C ALA A 86 12.13 -17.51 -34.66
N ASP A 87 12.56 -18.58 -34.02
CA ASP A 87 12.73 -19.90 -34.64
C ASP A 87 11.39 -20.48 -35.12
N GLN A 88 10.31 -20.34 -34.33
CA GLN A 88 8.97 -20.80 -34.72
C GLN A 88 8.38 -19.95 -35.86
N THR A 89 8.56 -18.63 -35.85
CA THR A 89 8.11 -17.77 -36.95
C THR A 89 8.91 -18.00 -38.23
N ASN A 90 10.21 -18.30 -38.12
CA ASN A 90 11.05 -18.68 -39.26
C ASN A 90 10.66 -20.06 -39.82
N TYR A 91 10.28 -21.01 -38.96
CA TYR A 91 9.79 -22.33 -39.37
C TYR A 91 8.45 -22.23 -40.13
N LEU A 92 7.55 -21.35 -39.69
CA LEU A 92 6.31 -21.04 -40.45
C LEU A 92 6.62 -20.53 -41.86
N GLU A 93 7.52 -19.55 -42.01
CA GLU A 93 7.80 -18.92 -43.30
C GLU A 93 8.59 -19.83 -44.25
N ASN A 94 9.61 -20.54 -43.76
CA ASN A 94 10.58 -21.26 -44.60
C ASN A 94 10.25 -22.76 -44.79
N GLU A 95 9.87 -23.46 -43.71
CA GLU A 95 9.66 -24.91 -43.73
C GLU A 95 8.20 -25.25 -44.07
N LEU A 96 7.25 -24.66 -43.33
CA LEU A 96 5.81 -24.88 -43.58
C LEU A 96 5.24 -24.00 -44.70
N LYS A 97 5.98 -22.95 -45.12
CA LYS A 97 5.59 -22.00 -46.18
C LYS A 97 4.22 -21.34 -45.95
N VAL A 98 3.91 -21.08 -44.68
CA VAL A 98 2.66 -20.46 -44.26
C VAL A 98 2.66 -18.99 -44.65
N PRO A 99 1.67 -18.51 -45.43
CA PRO A 99 1.57 -17.10 -45.79
C PRO A 99 1.35 -16.23 -44.55
N LYS A 100 1.88 -15.01 -44.59
CA LYS A 100 1.69 -13.99 -43.54
C LYS A 100 0.19 -13.73 -43.36
N THR A 101 -0.24 -13.54 -42.11
CA THR A 101 -1.67 -13.34 -41.82
C THR A 101 -2.13 -11.98 -42.34
N ASP A 102 -3.17 -11.97 -43.17
CA ASP A 102 -3.88 -10.76 -43.55
C ASP A 102 -4.82 -10.32 -42.42
N GLU A 103 -4.56 -9.14 -41.89
CA GLU A 103 -5.31 -8.52 -40.80
C GLU A 103 -6.20 -7.36 -41.26
N THR A 104 -6.29 -7.07 -42.57
CA THR A 104 -6.97 -5.87 -43.08
C THR A 104 -8.45 -5.84 -42.75
N CYS A 105 -9.11 -6.99 -42.73
CA CYS A 105 -10.54 -7.11 -42.48
C CYS A 105 -10.96 -6.83 -41.03
N LYS A 106 -10.02 -6.74 -40.06
CA LYS A 106 -10.37 -6.45 -38.65
C LYS A 106 -11.02 -5.07 -38.45
N TYR A 107 -10.85 -4.16 -39.41
CA TYR A 107 -11.47 -2.83 -39.40
C TYR A 107 -12.88 -2.81 -40.02
N ALA A 108 -13.36 -3.89 -40.64
CA ALA A 108 -14.65 -3.95 -41.33
C ALA A 108 -15.78 -4.45 -40.41
N TRP A 109 -16.33 -3.55 -39.59
CA TRP A 109 -17.42 -3.81 -38.64
C TRP A 109 -18.21 -2.52 -38.32
N ASP A 110 -19.42 -2.65 -37.77
CA ASP A 110 -20.29 -1.55 -37.35
C ASP A 110 -20.12 -1.34 -35.84
N SER A 111 -19.39 -0.26 -35.46
CA SER A 111 -19.10 0.04 -34.06
C SER A 111 -20.31 0.52 -33.26
N ALA A 112 -21.25 1.19 -33.93
CA ALA A 112 -22.43 1.77 -33.31
C ALA A 112 -23.41 0.67 -32.85
N LYS A 113 -23.52 -0.40 -33.63
CA LYS A 113 -24.30 -1.60 -33.26
C LYS A 113 -23.48 -2.63 -32.46
N GLY A 114 -22.15 -2.64 -32.58
CA GLY A 114 -21.32 -3.74 -32.09
C GLY A 114 -21.55 -5.01 -32.89
N GLU A 115 -21.65 -4.89 -34.21
CA GLU A 115 -21.96 -5.97 -35.14
C GLU A 115 -20.89 -6.06 -36.24
N GLY A 116 -20.67 -7.25 -36.79
CA GLY A 116 -19.75 -7.45 -37.90
C GLY A 116 -19.94 -8.82 -38.55
N SER A 117 -19.43 -8.98 -39.77
CA SER A 117 -19.58 -10.22 -40.52
C SER A 117 -18.71 -11.35 -39.96
N GLN A 118 -19.14 -12.60 -40.22
CA GLN A 118 -18.23 -13.75 -40.17
C GLN A 118 -17.32 -13.73 -41.39
N TRP A 119 -16.04 -14.03 -41.19
CA TRP A 119 -15.04 -14.04 -42.26
C TRP A 119 -14.60 -15.45 -42.59
N SER A 120 -14.73 -15.84 -43.87
CA SER A 120 -14.12 -17.06 -44.39
C SER A 120 -12.60 -16.92 -44.42
N SER A 121 -11.90 -17.95 -43.95
CA SER A 121 -10.43 -18.01 -43.87
C SER A 121 -9.96 -19.45 -43.98
N GLN A 122 -8.64 -19.67 -44.10
CA GLN A 122 -8.04 -21.00 -44.09
C GLN A 122 -7.18 -21.21 -42.85
N LEU A 123 -7.40 -22.34 -42.15
CA LEU A 123 -6.55 -22.76 -41.03
C LEU A 123 -5.18 -23.15 -41.55
N SER A 124 -4.17 -22.32 -41.28
CA SER A 124 -2.87 -22.40 -41.94
C SER A 124 -1.79 -23.10 -41.10
N ALA A 125 -1.89 -23.07 -39.77
CA ALA A 125 -1.07 -23.87 -38.86
C ALA A 125 -1.74 -24.04 -37.49
N ILE A 126 -1.33 -25.08 -36.74
CA ILE A 126 -1.78 -25.34 -35.36
C ILE A 126 -0.55 -25.57 -34.46
N TRP A 127 -0.48 -24.87 -33.33
CA TRP A 127 0.62 -24.90 -32.36
C TRP A 127 0.14 -25.39 -30.98
N ASP A 128 0.81 -26.39 -30.41
CA ASP A 128 0.45 -26.95 -29.09
C ASP A 128 1.30 -26.42 -27.91
N GLY A 129 2.20 -25.47 -28.20
CA GLY A 129 3.20 -24.93 -27.26
C GLY A 129 4.58 -25.59 -27.39
N LYS A 130 4.68 -26.72 -28.10
CA LYS A 130 5.94 -27.47 -28.29
C LYS A 130 6.14 -27.98 -29.72
N HIS A 131 5.06 -28.34 -30.40
CA HIS A 131 5.07 -28.93 -31.73
C HIS A 131 3.99 -28.31 -32.62
N TRP A 132 4.26 -28.30 -33.92
CA TRP A 132 3.26 -28.03 -34.95
C TRP A 132 2.42 -29.29 -35.18
N LEU A 133 1.11 -29.13 -35.33
CA LEU A 133 0.15 -30.22 -35.51
C LEU A 133 -0.59 -30.08 -36.84
N ASP A 134 -0.86 -31.22 -37.49
CA ASP A 134 -1.70 -31.28 -38.70
C ASP A 134 -3.20 -31.21 -38.36
N THR A 135 -3.60 -31.75 -37.20
CA THR A 135 -4.99 -31.90 -36.77
C THR A 135 -5.10 -31.75 -35.24
N ILE A 136 -6.22 -31.20 -34.76
CA ILE A 136 -6.65 -31.25 -33.35
C ILE A 136 -8.07 -31.82 -33.25
N ASP A 137 -8.31 -32.68 -32.27
CA ASP A 137 -9.64 -33.25 -32.00
C ASP A 137 -9.78 -33.68 -30.53
N ILE A 138 -11.01 -33.87 -30.07
CA ILE A 138 -11.31 -34.21 -28.67
C ILE A 138 -10.74 -35.58 -28.27
N LYS A 139 -10.83 -36.59 -29.15
CA LYS A 139 -10.40 -37.98 -28.88
C LYS A 139 -8.88 -38.08 -28.74
N SER A 140 -8.14 -37.24 -29.46
CA SER A 140 -6.69 -37.04 -29.33
C SER A 140 -6.28 -36.23 -28.10
N GLY A 141 -7.21 -35.90 -27.21
CA GLY A 141 -6.94 -35.20 -25.93
C GLY A 141 -6.93 -33.67 -26.01
N TYR A 142 -7.38 -33.07 -27.12
CA TYR A 142 -7.38 -31.61 -27.30
C TYR A 142 -8.69 -30.91 -26.87
N GLY A 143 -9.68 -31.65 -26.36
CA GLY A 143 -10.99 -31.09 -25.96
C GLY A 143 -10.96 -30.04 -24.84
N HIS A 144 -9.89 -30.02 -24.03
CA HIS A 144 -9.67 -29.00 -22.99
C HIS A 144 -8.22 -28.46 -22.98
N LYS A 145 -7.40 -28.83 -23.97
CA LYS A 145 -6.02 -28.37 -24.06
C LYS A 145 -5.97 -27.10 -24.91
N THR A 146 -5.39 -26.05 -24.35
CA THR A 146 -5.18 -24.80 -25.07
C THR A 146 -4.17 -24.98 -26.19
N VAL A 147 -4.51 -24.50 -27.38
CA VAL A 147 -3.66 -24.48 -28.57
C VAL A 147 -3.75 -23.11 -29.25
N GLY A 148 -2.80 -22.83 -30.14
CA GLY A 148 -2.81 -21.63 -30.98
C GLY A 148 -3.09 -21.97 -32.44
N LEU A 149 -4.05 -21.28 -33.07
CA LEU A 149 -4.35 -21.41 -34.50
C LEU A 149 -3.82 -20.21 -35.28
N VAL A 150 -3.16 -20.47 -36.42
CA VAL A 150 -2.77 -19.42 -37.38
C VAL A 150 -3.73 -19.46 -38.56
N LEU A 151 -4.31 -18.31 -38.90
CA LEU A 151 -5.22 -18.14 -40.03
C LEU A 151 -4.54 -17.38 -41.17
N SER A 152 -4.98 -17.62 -42.41
CA SER A 152 -4.51 -16.87 -43.59
C SER A 152 -5.06 -15.43 -43.60
N VAL A 153 -6.33 -15.26 -43.25
CA VAL A 153 -7.02 -13.97 -43.06
C VAL A 153 -7.67 -13.97 -41.67
N THR A 154 -7.61 -12.87 -40.92
CA THR A 154 -8.32 -12.79 -39.63
C THR A 154 -9.01 -11.45 -39.36
N PRO A 155 -10.29 -11.46 -38.95
CA PRO A 155 -10.95 -10.26 -38.45
C PRO A 155 -10.54 -9.93 -37.01
N PHE A 156 -9.82 -10.79 -36.28
CA PHE A 156 -9.49 -10.56 -34.87
C PHE A 156 -8.39 -9.50 -34.70
N TYR A 157 -8.56 -8.61 -33.71
CA TYR A 157 -7.49 -7.73 -33.26
C TYR A 157 -6.54 -8.49 -32.31
N ALA A 158 -5.27 -8.60 -32.68
CA ALA A 158 -4.22 -9.06 -31.78
C ALA A 158 -3.79 -7.94 -30.82
N GLU A 159 -3.47 -8.27 -29.57
CA GLU A 159 -3.03 -7.28 -28.57
C GLU A 159 -1.80 -6.48 -29.04
N GLN A 160 -1.98 -5.15 -29.21
CA GLN A 160 -0.92 -4.22 -29.62
C GLN A 160 -1.33 -2.77 -29.31
N GLY A 161 -0.37 -1.85 -29.24
CA GLY A 161 -0.64 -0.41 -29.09
C GLY A 161 -1.34 0.00 -27.78
N GLY A 162 -1.40 -0.87 -26.78
CA GLY A 162 -2.15 -0.68 -25.54
C GLY A 162 -3.62 -1.15 -25.63
N GLN A 163 -4.14 -1.52 -26.80
CA GLN A 163 -5.43 -2.18 -26.92
C GLN A 163 -5.28 -3.68 -26.67
N ILE A 164 -6.12 -4.24 -25.78
CA ILE A 164 -6.15 -5.69 -25.55
C ILE A 164 -6.73 -6.45 -26.75
N PHE A 165 -6.39 -7.74 -26.82
CA PHE A 165 -6.85 -8.67 -27.84
C PHE A 165 -8.37 -8.85 -27.91
N ASP A 166 -8.83 -9.30 -29.08
CA ASP A 166 -10.18 -9.83 -29.28
C ASP A 166 -10.31 -11.31 -28.89
N VAL A 167 -11.57 -11.67 -28.62
CA VAL A 167 -12.06 -13.02 -28.32
C VAL A 167 -13.24 -13.33 -29.24
N GLY A 168 -13.62 -14.60 -29.37
CA GLY A 168 -14.65 -15.00 -30.32
C GLY A 168 -14.58 -16.49 -30.65
N THR A 169 -15.01 -16.86 -31.86
CA THR A 169 -15.08 -18.25 -32.31
C THR A 169 -14.49 -18.44 -33.70
N ILE A 170 -13.94 -19.64 -33.94
CA ILE A 170 -13.56 -20.13 -35.26
C ILE A 170 -14.32 -21.45 -35.46
N VAL A 171 -15.01 -21.60 -36.59
CA VAL A 171 -15.86 -22.77 -36.88
C VAL A 171 -15.51 -23.35 -38.25
N ASP A 172 -15.23 -24.65 -38.32
CA ASP A 172 -15.18 -25.39 -39.57
C ASP A 172 -16.63 -25.69 -40.02
N PRO A 173 -17.09 -25.15 -41.16
CA PRO A 173 -18.48 -25.31 -41.60
C PRO A 173 -18.78 -26.69 -42.19
N LEU A 174 -17.77 -27.53 -42.46
CA LEU A 174 -17.93 -28.89 -42.99
C LEU A 174 -18.02 -29.93 -41.87
N SER A 175 -17.12 -29.84 -40.88
CA SER A 175 -17.10 -30.77 -39.74
C SER A 175 -17.99 -30.31 -38.58
N GLY A 176 -18.37 -29.03 -38.55
CA GLY A 176 -19.04 -28.40 -37.41
C GLY A 176 -18.10 -28.12 -36.23
N ALA A 177 -16.82 -28.48 -36.32
CA ALA A 177 -15.84 -28.28 -35.26
C ALA A 177 -15.75 -26.80 -34.89
N ARG A 178 -15.81 -26.52 -33.59
CA ARG A 178 -15.77 -25.16 -33.04
C ARG A 178 -14.57 -24.99 -32.11
N PHE A 179 -13.94 -23.84 -32.22
CA PHE A 179 -12.83 -23.40 -31.40
C PHE A 179 -13.17 -22.04 -30.79
N ASP A 180 -13.15 -21.95 -29.46
CA ASP A 180 -13.41 -20.71 -28.73
C ASP A 180 -12.07 -19.99 -28.48
N VAL A 181 -11.90 -18.84 -29.14
CA VAL A 181 -10.71 -17.98 -29.06
C VAL A 181 -10.80 -17.15 -27.80
N GLN A 182 -9.87 -17.39 -26.87
CA GLN A 182 -9.80 -16.76 -25.56
C GLN A 182 -8.74 -15.65 -25.50
N ASN A 183 -7.76 -15.67 -26.40
CA ASN A 183 -6.69 -14.68 -26.52
C ASN A 183 -6.20 -14.60 -27.98
N THR A 184 -5.82 -13.42 -28.47
CA THR A 184 -5.30 -13.22 -29.83
C THR A 184 -3.98 -12.44 -29.77
N GLN A 185 -2.87 -13.03 -30.21
CA GLN A 185 -1.52 -12.45 -30.07
C GLN A 185 -0.80 -12.39 -31.41
N LYS A 186 0.07 -11.39 -31.60
CA LYS A 186 0.84 -11.21 -32.83
C LYS A 186 2.32 -11.54 -32.61
N PHE A 187 2.86 -12.44 -33.44
CA PHE A 187 4.26 -12.84 -33.41
C PHE A 187 4.88 -12.61 -34.79
N GLY A 188 5.68 -11.55 -34.93
CA GLY A 188 6.17 -11.10 -36.23
C GLY A 188 5.02 -10.71 -37.15
N GLN A 189 4.85 -11.47 -38.24
CA GLN A 189 3.81 -11.26 -39.26
C GLN A 189 2.68 -12.32 -39.23
N TYR A 190 2.57 -13.05 -38.11
CA TYR A 190 1.55 -14.08 -37.90
C TYR A 190 0.68 -13.74 -36.69
N VAL A 191 -0.64 -13.97 -36.81
CA VAL A 191 -1.58 -13.85 -35.69
C VAL A 191 -1.94 -15.25 -35.18
N LEU A 192 -1.73 -15.45 -33.88
CA LEU A 192 -2.02 -16.68 -33.16
C LEU A 192 -3.30 -16.51 -32.33
N HIS A 193 -4.30 -17.31 -32.66
CA HIS A 193 -5.60 -17.36 -31.98
C HIS A 193 -5.53 -18.46 -30.93
N ILE A 194 -5.37 -18.07 -29.67
CA ILE A 194 -5.16 -18.96 -28.52
C ILE A 194 -6.51 -19.28 -27.88
N GLY A 195 -6.78 -20.55 -27.66
CA GLY A 195 -8.08 -21.00 -27.17
C GLY A 195 -8.20 -22.52 -27.08
N THR A 196 -9.44 -23.00 -26.94
CA THR A 196 -9.76 -24.41 -26.74
C THR A 196 -10.84 -24.87 -27.72
N MET A 197 -10.79 -26.15 -28.10
CA MET A 197 -11.90 -26.80 -28.82
C MET A 197 -13.17 -26.81 -27.94
N ASP A 198 -14.34 -26.64 -28.55
CA ASP A 198 -15.62 -26.82 -27.86
C ASP A 198 -15.87 -28.31 -27.62
N SER A 199 -15.76 -28.72 -26.35
CA SER A 199 -15.95 -30.13 -25.93
C SER A 199 -17.34 -30.69 -26.22
N ALA A 200 -18.34 -29.86 -26.54
CA ALA A 200 -19.69 -30.31 -26.90
C ALA A 200 -19.79 -30.88 -28.33
N VAL A 201 -18.78 -30.67 -29.19
CA VAL A 201 -18.80 -31.12 -30.59
C VAL A 201 -17.69 -32.14 -30.85
N ASP A 202 -18.06 -33.40 -31.08
CA ASP A 202 -17.13 -34.49 -31.39
C ASP A 202 -16.57 -34.43 -32.84
N ALA A 203 -15.91 -33.32 -33.14
CA ALA A 203 -15.27 -33.02 -34.42
C ALA A 203 -13.89 -32.36 -34.19
N GLY A 204 -13.02 -32.46 -35.20
CA GLY A 204 -11.66 -31.92 -35.17
C GLY A 204 -11.40 -30.91 -36.27
N MET A 205 -10.41 -30.04 -36.05
CA MET A 205 -9.92 -29.08 -37.05
C MET A 205 -8.59 -29.55 -37.64
N LYS A 206 -8.40 -29.33 -38.94
CA LYS A 206 -7.21 -29.74 -39.69
C LYS A 206 -6.58 -28.55 -40.43
N VAL A 207 -5.25 -28.51 -40.48
CA VAL A 207 -4.50 -27.59 -41.35
C VAL A 207 -4.94 -27.78 -42.82
N GLY A 208 -5.23 -26.66 -43.48
CA GLY A 208 -5.78 -26.58 -44.83
C GLY A 208 -7.31 -26.48 -44.90
N SER A 209 -8.05 -26.73 -43.81
CA SER A 209 -9.51 -26.57 -43.78
C SER A 209 -9.93 -25.10 -43.95
N ASP A 210 -11.02 -24.89 -44.70
CA ASP A 210 -11.77 -23.64 -44.68
C ASP A 210 -12.49 -23.49 -43.34
N VAL A 211 -12.43 -22.30 -42.75
CA VAL A 211 -13.05 -21.96 -41.46
C VAL A 211 -13.75 -20.61 -41.52
N ARG A 212 -14.71 -20.38 -40.63
CA ARG A 212 -15.37 -19.09 -40.41
C ARG A 212 -14.92 -18.50 -39.07
N ALA A 213 -14.29 -17.35 -39.13
CA ALA A 213 -13.85 -16.56 -37.98
C ALA A 213 -14.93 -15.53 -37.60
N SER A 214 -15.28 -15.45 -36.32
CA SER A 214 -16.30 -14.54 -35.78
C SER A 214 -15.82 -13.92 -34.47
N VAL A 215 -15.82 -12.59 -34.37
CA VAL A 215 -15.37 -11.85 -33.18
C VAL A 215 -16.56 -11.52 -32.27
N ASP A 216 -16.32 -11.41 -30.96
CA ASP A 216 -17.22 -10.73 -30.03
C ASP A 216 -17.19 -9.20 -30.28
N TYR A 217 -17.98 -8.77 -31.26
CA TYR A 217 -18.07 -7.37 -31.65
C TYR A 217 -18.73 -6.48 -30.57
N GLN A 218 -19.49 -7.04 -29.63
CA GLN A 218 -20.04 -6.29 -28.49
C GLN A 218 -18.94 -5.91 -27.51
N ARG A 219 -18.05 -6.86 -27.16
CA ARG A 219 -16.84 -6.58 -26.38
C ARG A 219 -15.90 -5.63 -27.12
N ARG A 220 -15.73 -5.80 -28.44
CA ARG A 220 -14.92 -4.87 -29.25
C ARG A 220 -15.49 -3.45 -29.23
N ALA A 221 -16.80 -3.27 -29.30
CA ALA A 221 -17.44 -1.95 -29.23
C ALA A 221 -17.07 -1.19 -27.94
N LEU A 222 -17.04 -1.88 -26.79
CA LEU A 222 -16.61 -1.30 -25.52
C LEU A 222 -15.13 -0.89 -25.53
N ILE A 223 -14.26 -1.75 -26.08
CA ILE A 223 -12.83 -1.47 -26.23
C ILE A 223 -12.59 -0.28 -27.17
N ALA A 224 -13.27 -0.22 -28.32
CA ALA A 224 -13.12 0.84 -29.32
C ALA A 224 -13.58 2.23 -28.80
N LYS A 225 -14.61 2.26 -27.94
CA LYS A 225 -15.04 3.46 -27.20
C LYS A 225 -13.93 3.96 -26.28
N ASN A 226 -13.38 3.07 -25.46
CA ASN A 226 -12.26 3.39 -24.57
C ASN A 226 -10.98 3.77 -25.36
N HIS A 227 -10.75 3.20 -26.54
CA HIS A 227 -9.60 3.55 -27.38
C HIS A 227 -9.73 4.97 -27.96
N THR A 228 -10.86 5.28 -28.59
CA THR A 228 -11.11 6.62 -29.16
C THR A 228 -11.16 7.69 -28.06
N ALA A 229 -11.70 7.36 -26.88
CA ALA A 229 -11.64 8.20 -25.71
C ALA A 229 -10.21 8.42 -25.18
N THR A 230 -9.27 7.50 -25.42
CA THR A 230 -7.86 7.67 -25.07
C THR A 230 -7.20 8.74 -25.95
N HIS A 231 -7.49 8.79 -27.25
CA HIS A 231 -7.03 9.86 -28.14
C HIS A 231 -7.65 11.23 -27.77
N ILE A 232 -8.92 11.26 -27.37
CA ILE A 232 -9.58 12.47 -26.85
C ILE A 232 -8.95 12.93 -25.52
N LEU A 233 -8.60 12.00 -24.63
CA LEU A 233 -7.88 12.29 -23.38
C LEU A 233 -6.47 12.84 -23.65
N ASN A 234 -5.73 12.25 -24.59
CA ASN A 234 -4.39 12.72 -24.98
C ASN A 234 -4.44 14.16 -25.53
N PHE A 235 -5.47 14.46 -26.35
CA PHE A 235 -5.79 15.82 -26.77
C PHE A 235 -6.04 16.76 -25.58
N ALA A 236 -6.98 16.41 -24.69
CA ALA A 236 -7.36 17.23 -23.54
C ALA A 236 -6.20 17.47 -22.55
N LEU A 237 -5.35 16.46 -22.35
CA LEU A 237 -4.14 16.57 -21.54
C LEU A 237 -3.14 17.57 -22.11
N ARG A 238 -2.90 17.56 -23.43
CA ARG A 238 -2.01 18.53 -24.09
C ARG A 238 -2.55 19.96 -23.98
N GLU A 239 -3.85 20.16 -24.13
CA GLU A 239 -4.48 21.49 -23.99
C GLU A 239 -4.39 22.06 -22.56
N VAL A 240 -4.55 21.22 -21.52
CA VAL A 240 -4.57 21.69 -20.12
C VAL A 240 -3.19 21.70 -19.45
N LEU A 241 -2.28 20.80 -19.85
CA LEU A 241 -0.95 20.64 -19.23
C LEU A 241 0.20 21.11 -20.13
N GLY A 242 -0.07 21.40 -21.40
CA GLY A 242 0.91 21.79 -22.41
C GLY A 242 1.61 20.60 -23.10
N GLU A 243 2.44 20.93 -24.07
CA GLU A 243 3.02 19.97 -25.03
C GLU A 243 3.96 18.91 -24.45
N LYS A 244 4.42 19.07 -23.20
CA LYS A 244 5.37 18.14 -22.56
C LYS A 244 4.68 16.92 -21.92
N CYS A 245 3.39 16.72 -22.19
CA CYS A 245 2.55 15.67 -21.64
C CYS A 245 2.62 14.37 -22.47
N ASP A 246 3.82 13.96 -22.88
CA ASP A 246 4.02 12.81 -23.78
C ASP A 246 3.50 11.50 -23.18
N GLN A 247 2.87 10.67 -24.02
CA GLN A 247 2.47 9.31 -23.66
C GLN A 247 3.69 8.46 -23.25
N ARG A 248 3.51 7.68 -22.18
CA ARG A 248 4.47 6.70 -21.63
C ARG A 248 3.92 5.28 -21.57
N GLY A 249 2.61 5.12 -21.71
CA GLY A 249 1.94 3.83 -21.74
C GLY A 249 0.43 3.99 -21.91
N SER A 250 -0.23 2.94 -22.39
CA SER A 250 -1.68 2.86 -22.50
C SER A 250 -2.14 1.44 -22.15
N LEU A 251 -3.38 1.31 -21.68
CA LEU A 251 -4.12 0.05 -21.60
C LEU A 251 -5.60 0.35 -21.82
N VAL A 252 -6.22 -0.34 -22.77
CA VAL A 252 -7.62 -0.17 -23.17
C VAL A 252 -8.33 -1.52 -23.01
N GLU A 253 -9.22 -1.60 -22.03
CA GLU A 253 -10.02 -2.78 -21.67
C GLU A 253 -11.52 -2.47 -21.89
N PRO A 254 -12.46 -3.44 -21.82
CA PRO A 254 -13.89 -3.16 -22.01
C PRO A 254 -14.47 -2.22 -20.94
N SER A 255 -14.02 -2.33 -19.69
CA SER A 255 -14.57 -1.59 -18.55
C SER A 255 -13.90 -0.23 -18.28
N ARG A 256 -12.69 0.00 -18.82
CA ARG A 256 -11.89 1.20 -18.54
C ARG A 256 -10.78 1.42 -19.56
N LEU A 257 -10.27 2.65 -19.59
CA LEU A 257 -8.97 2.99 -20.15
C LEU A 257 -8.01 3.48 -19.06
N ARG A 258 -6.71 3.31 -19.33
CA ARG A 258 -5.60 3.72 -18.47
C ARG A 258 -4.54 4.38 -19.35
N PHE A 259 -4.25 5.65 -19.09
CA PHE A 259 -3.31 6.44 -19.88
C PHE A 259 -2.18 6.97 -19.00
N ASP A 260 -0.95 6.62 -19.36
CA ASP A 260 0.26 6.98 -18.62
C ASP A 260 1.02 8.05 -19.41
N PHE A 261 1.41 9.15 -18.78
CA PHE A 261 1.98 10.32 -19.43
C PHE A 261 3.05 11.02 -18.59
N ALA A 262 3.89 11.82 -19.25
CA ALA A 262 4.95 12.60 -18.62
C ALA A 262 4.36 13.78 -17.83
N GLN A 263 4.46 13.72 -16.49
CA GLN A 263 4.05 14.80 -15.60
C GLN A 263 4.77 14.67 -14.25
N ASN A 264 5.36 15.78 -13.76
CA ASN A 264 6.16 15.78 -12.53
C ASN A 264 5.34 16.00 -11.25
N LYS A 265 4.17 16.62 -11.33
CA LYS A 265 3.35 17.02 -10.16
C LYS A 265 1.94 16.44 -10.23
N PRO A 266 1.29 16.13 -9.09
CA PRO A 266 -0.14 15.83 -9.04
C PRO A 266 -0.97 16.91 -9.76
N ILE A 267 -1.99 16.49 -10.50
CA ILE A 267 -2.85 17.40 -11.24
C ILE A 267 -3.84 18.03 -10.26
N ALA A 268 -3.96 19.37 -10.31
CA ALA A 268 -4.91 20.11 -9.49
C ALA A 268 -6.36 19.71 -9.82
N ASN A 269 -7.30 19.80 -8.86
CA ASN A 269 -8.67 19.33 -9.11
C ASN A 269 -9.35 20.09 -10.25
N GLU A 270 -9.13 21.41 -10.33
CA GLU A 270 -9.66 22.25 -11.42
C GLU A 270 -9.09 21.88 -12.80
N GLN A 271 -7.81 21.47 -12.87
CA GLN A 271 -7.24 20.96 -14.13
C GLN A 271 -7.85 19.60 -14.51
N LEU A 272 -8.15 18.72 -13.55
CA LEU A 272 -8.84 17.45 -13.83
C LEU A 272 -10.28 17.67 -14.29
N LYS A 273 -11.00 18.63 -13.68
CA LYS A 273 -12.32 19.06 -14.14
C LYS A 273 -12.25 19.57 -15.58
N GLU A 274 -11.25 20.38 -15.90
CA GLU A 274 -11.09 20.92 -17.26
C GLU A 274 -10.74 19.83 -18.29
N ILE A 275 -9.86 18.88 -17.95
CA ILE A 275 -9.57 17.72 -18.81
C ILE A 275 -10.85 16.91 -19.06
N GLU A 276 -11.61 16.56 -18.01
CA GLU A 276 -12.87 15.82 -18.13
C GLU A 276 -13.92 16.61 -18.92
N ARG A 277 -13.98 17.94 -18.75
CA ARG A 277 -14.86 18.85 -19.49
C ARG A 277 -14.53 18.85 -20.98
N ILE A 278 -13.25 18.97 -21.35
CA ILE A 278 -12.80 18.96 -22.75
C ILE A 278 -13.10 17.59 -23.39
N CYS A 279 -12.84 16.48 -22.69
CA CYS A 279 -13.17 15.14 -23.19
C CYS A 279 -14.66 15.02 -23.52
N ASN A 280 -15.54 15.40 -22.58
CA ASN A 280 -16.98 15.34 -22.79
C ASN A 280 -17.46 16.36 -23.84
N GLN A 281 -16.80 17.51 -23.99
CA GLN A 281 -17.10 18.47 -25.06
C GLN A 281 -16.78 17.91 -26.45
N GLN A 282 -15.63 17.23 -26.63
CA GLN A 282 -15.31 16.56 -27.91
C GLN A 282 -16.28 15.41 -28.21
N ILE A 283 -16.75 14.67 -27.18
CA ILE A 283 -17.82 13.68 -27.34
C ILE A 283 -19.12 14.36 -27.81
N GLN A 284 -19.56 15.44 -27.16
CA GLN A 284 -20.80 16.19 -27.48
C GLN A 284 -20.80 16.90 -28.83
N LYS A 285 -19.63 17.12 -29.46
CA LYS A 285 -19.55 17.61 -30.85
C LYS A 285 -19.98 16.57 -31.89
N HIS A 286 -20.11 15.29 -31.50
CA HIS A 286 -20.43 14.16 -32.39
C HIS A 286 -19.47 14.09 -33.61
N LEU A 287 -18.17 14.16 -33.34
CA LEU A 287 -17.11 14.15 -34.34
C LEU A 287 -16.99 12.79 -35.02
N GLU A 288 -16.91 12.78 -36.35
CA GLU A 288 -16.62 11.59 -37.14
C GLU A 288 -15.14 11.19 -36.99
N VAL A 289 -14.86 9.88 -37.07
CA VAL A 289 -13.52 9.31 -36.86
C VAL A 289 -13.01 8.71 -38.17
N PHE A 290 -11.98 9.33 -38.73
CA PHE A 290 -11.36 8.94 -39.99
C PHE A 290 -10.10 8.12 -39.74
N ALA A 291 -9.88 7.04 -40.51
CA ALA A 291 -8.74 6.14 -40.31
C ALA A 291 -8.24 5.52 -41.63
N ASN A 292 -7.17 6.09 -42.19
CA ASN A 292 -6.60 5.73 -43.50
C ASN A 292 -5.12 5.35 -43.35
N ASP A 293 -4.66 4.46 -44.23
CA ASP A 293 -3.23 4.14 -44.35
C ASP A 293 -2.56 5.13 -45.31
N VAL A 294 -1.50 5.80 -44.83
CA VAL A 294 -0.84 6.94 -45.49
C VAL A 294 0.66 6.66 -45.58
N GLN A 295 1.31 7.13 -46.65
CA GLN A 295 2.78 7.06 -46.75
C GLN A 295 3.43 7.79 -45.56
N LEU A 296 4.33 7.11 -44.83
CA LEU A 296 4.91 7.57 -43.57
C LEU A 296 5.60 8.94 -43.67
N ALA A 297 6.20 9.25 -44.82
CA ALA A 297 6.77 10.57 -45.09
C ALA A 297 5.71 11.68 -45.06
N LYS A 298 4.63 11.55 -45.86
CA LYS A 298 3.54 12.53 -45.94
C LYS A 298 2.77 12.64 -44.62
N ALA A 299 2.60 11.52 -43.92
CA ALA A 299 1.92 11.50 -42.64
C ALA A 299 2.67 12.32 -41.57
N LYS A 300 4.01 12.35 -41.62
CA LYS A 300 4.85 13.19 -40.74
C LYS A 300 4.80 14.69 -41.08
N ASP A 301 4.34 15.07 -42.27
CA ASP A 301 4.17 16.47 -42.66
C ASP A 301 2.86 17.09 -42.12
N ILE A 302 1.96 16.29 -41.52
CA ILE A 302 0.74 16.76 -40.87
C ILE A 302 1.12 17.47 -39.55
N ARG A 303 0.92 18.79 -39.48
CA ARG A 303 1.12 19.56 -38.26
C ARG A 303 0.10 19.17 -37.19
N GLY A 304 0.55 19.14 -35.95
CA GLY A 304 -0.29 18.75 -34.80
C GLY A 304 -0.46 17.24 -34.61
N LEU A 305 -0.03 16.41 -35.57
CA LEU A 305 -0.06 14.96 -35.45
C LEU A 305 0.81 14.49 -34.27
N ARG A 306 0.26 13.56 -33.49
CA ARG A 306 0.89 12.97 -32.30
C ARG A 306 1.42 11.57 -32.64
N ALA A 307 2.62 11.28 -32.18
CA ALA A 307 3.26 9.97 -32.31
C ALA A 307 4.06 9.66 -31.05
N VAL A 308 4.24 8.38 -30.73
CA VAL A 308 5.00 7.95 -29.54
C VAL A 308 6.49 8.02 -29.83
N PHE A 309 7.22 8.79 -29.05
CA PHE A 309 8.65 9.00 -29.27
C PHE A 309 9.47 7.73 -29.02
N GLY A 310 10.20 7.28 -30.04
CA GLY A 310 11.05 6.08 -29.99
C GLY A 310 10.43 4.84 -30.65
N GLU A 311 9.15 4.88 -31.01
CA GLU A 311 8.50 3.78 -31.73
C GLU A 311 8.85 3.76 -33.23
N THR A 312 8.89 2.55 -33.81
CA THR A 312 9.12 2.36 -35.25
C THR A 312 7.78 2.06 -35.94
N TYR A 313 7.35 2.99 -36.80
CA TYR A 313 6.12 2.87 -37.57
C TYR A 313 6.38 2.25 -38.96
N PRO A 314 5.48 1.39 -39.48
CA PRO A 314 5.56 0.87 -40.84
C PRO A 314 5.32 1.96 -41.88
N ASP A 315 5.67 1.69 -43.14
CA ASP A 315 5.27 2.50 -44.31
C ASP A 315 4.51 1.59 -45.29
N PRO A 316 3.21 1.83 -45.58
CA PRO A 316 2.38 2.92 -45.05
C PRO A 316 2.07 2.80 -43.55
N VAL A 317 1.78 3.93 -42.91
CA VAL A 317 1.34 4.06 -41.52
C VAL A 317 -0.14 4.38 -41.46
N ARG A 318 -0.86 3.77 -40.50
CA ARG A 318 -2.26 4.11 -40.24
C ARG A 318 -2.37 5.39 -39.43
N VAL A 319 -3.03 6.40 -39.99
CA VAL A 319 -3.34 7.68 -39.33
C VAL A 319 -4.80 7.62 -38.89
N VAL A 320 -5.08 8.06 -37.66
CA VAL A 320 -6.44 8.22 -37.12
C VAL A 320 -6.66 9.69 -36.77
N SER A 321 -7.81 10.23 -37.17
CA SER A 321 -8.23 11.61 -36.91
C SER A 321 -9.64 11.60 -36.33
N VAL A 322 -9.84 12.32 -35.22
CA VAL A 322 -11.16 12.53 -34.58
C VAL A 322 -11.63 13.94 -34.93
N GLY A 323 -12.42 14.06 -35.99
CA GLY A 323 -13.12 15.27 -36.42
C GLY A 323 -12.80 15.81 -37.82
N GLU A 324 -11.58 15.59 -38.34
CA GLU A 324 -11.15 16.14 -39.64
C GLU A 324 -10.69 15.04 -40.62
N GLU A 325 -11.00 15.20 -41.90
CA GLU A 325 -10.67 14.22 -42.94
C GLU A 325 -9.17 14.15 -43.20
N ILE A 326 -8.62 12.94 -43.28
CA ILE A 326 -7.18 12.72 -43.52
C ILE A 326 -6.72 13.31 -44.86
N ASP A 327 -7.60 13.33 -45.87
CA ASP A 327 -7.35 13.96 -47.16
C ASP A 327 -7.28 15.49 -47.09
N THR A 328 -7.93 16.13 -46.11
CA THR A 328 -7.80 17.57 -45.80
C THR A 328 -6.47 17.83 -45.10
N LEU A 329 -6.17 17.05 -44.05
CA LEU A 329 -4.91 17.13 -43.29
C LEU A 329 -3.66 17.03 -44.19
N LEU A 330 -3.72 16.19 -45.23
CA LEU A 330 -2.64 15.99 -46.20
C LEU A 330 -2.52 17.11 -47.26
N LYS A 331 -3.59 17.88 -47.50
CA LYS A 331 -3.57 19.04 -48.42
C LYS A 331 -3.12 20.31 -47.72
N GLU A 332 -3.52 20.50 -46.46
CA GLU A 332 -3.36 21.76 -45.72
C GLU A 332 -2.23 21.72 -44.67
N THR A 333 -1.05 21.19 -45.03
CA THR A 333 0.12 20.98 -44.14
C THR A 333 0.72 22.25 -43.49
N GLN A 334 0.14 23.42 -43.74
CA GLN A 334 0.51 24.68 -43.07
C GLN A 334 -0.40 25.04 -41.89
N VAL A 335 -1.60 24.45 -41.81
CA VAL A 335 -2.55 24.61 -40.70
C VAL A 335 -2.19 23.62 -39.60
N ASP A 336 -2.18 24.07 -38.34
CA ASP A 336 -1.98 23.19 -37.19
C ASP A 336 -3.32 22.73 -36.60
N PHE A 337 -3.79 21.59 -37.10
CA PHE A 337 -5.04 20.96 -36.66
C PHE A 337 -4.93 20.33 -35.25
N GLY A 338 -3.72 20.22 -34.68
CA GLY A 338 -3.48 19.51 -33.43
C GLY A 338 -4.14 20.14 -32.20
N HIS A 339 -4.47 21.43 -32.26
CA HIS A 339 -5.18 22.17 -31.20
C HIS A 339 -6.71 22.09 -31.28
N GLU A 340 -7.27 21.57 -32.38
CA GLU A 340 -8.72 21.38 -32.53
C GLU A 340 -9.13 19.91 -32.50
N PHE A 341 -8.31 19.05 -33.12
CA PHE A 341 -8.58 17.63 -33.33
C PHE A 341 -7.48 16.73 -32.74
N SER A 342 -7.88 15.50 -32.40
CA SER A 342 -6.91 14.46 -32.05
C SER A 342 -6.52 13.69 -33.31
N ILE A 343 -5.25 13.77 -33.67
CA ILE A 343 -4.67 13.21 -34.89
C ILE A 343 -3.43 12.43 -34.48
N GLU A 344 -3.43 11.11 -34.67
CA GLU A 344 -2.39 10.22 -34.14
C GLU A 344 -2.04 9.07 -35.08
N PHE A 345 -0.82 8.54 -34.99
CA PHE A 345 -0.51 7.22 -35.59
C PHE A 345 -1.08 6.10 -34.70
N CYS A 346 -2.13 5.43 -35.18
CA CYS A 346 -2.77 4.35 -34.43
C CYS A 346 -3.20 3.19 -35.33
N GLY A 347 -2.83 1.98 -34.93
CA GLY A 347 -3.25 0.73 -35.57
C GLY A 347 -4.44 0.07 -34.87
N GLY A 348 -5.20 0.80 -34.03
CA GLY A 348 -6.30 0.32 -33.19
C GLY A 348 -7.65 0.16 -33.88
N THR A 349 -8.62 -0.42 -33.18
CA THR A 349 -10.03 -0.35 -33.57
C THR A 349 -10.70 0.84 -32.89
N HIS A 350 -11.43 1.65 -33.65
CA HIS A 350 -12.09 2.88 -33.19
C HIS A 350 -13.60 2.82 -33.39
N VAL A 351 -14.33 3.71 -32.71
CA VAL A 351 -15.73 3.99 -33.05
C VAL A 351 -15.78 4.86 -34.31
N GLY A 352 -16.87 4.81 -35.07
CA GLY A 352 -17.07 5.67 -36.24
C GLY A 352 -17.38 7.13 -35.86
N ASN A 353 -18.01 7.36 -34.70
CA ASN A 353 -18.33 8.70 -34.21
C ASN A 353 -18.10 8.85 -32.69
N SER A 354 -17.60 10.00 -32.25
CA SER A 354 -17.31 10.29 -30.84
C SER A 354 -18.53 10.15 -29.91
N GLN A 355 -19.76 10.33 -30.43
CA GLN A 355 -21.00 10.17 -29.65
C GLN A 355 -21.16 8.75 -29.09
N GLU A 356 -20.60 7.72 -29.74
CA GLU A 356 -20.70 6.32 -29.32
C GLU A 356 -20.03 6.05 -27.97
N ILE A 357 -19.07 6.91 -27.57
CA ILE A 357 -18.39 6.90 -26.28
C ILE A 357 -19.35 7.26 -25.14
N PHE A 358 -20.45 7.95 -25.45
CA PHE A 358 -21.53 8.41 -24.57
C PHE A 358 -21.10 9.43 -23.49
N LYS A 359 -20.17 9.07 -22.62
CA LYS A 359 -19.66 9.92 -21.52
C LYS A 359 -18.25 9.47 -21.13
N PHE A 360 -17.42 10.40 -20.68
CA PHE A 360 -16.09 10.14 -20.13
C PHE A 360 -16.03 10.57 -18.67
N VAL A 361 -15.53 9.71 -17.77
CA VAL A 361 -15.37 10.02 -16.33
C VAL A 361 -14.02 9.54 -15.83
N ILE A 362 -13.24 10.44 -15.24
CA ILE A 362 -11.97 10.13 -14.57
C ILE A 362 -12.28 9.50 -13.22
N THR A 363 -11.77 8.29 -12.98
CA THR A 363 -11.97 7.54 -11.72
C THR A 363 -10.71 7.52 -10.84
N ALA A 364 -9.51 7.60 -11.43
CA ALA A 364 -8.27 7.68 -10.67
C ALA A 364 -7.19 8.53 -11.35
N GLU A 365 -6.29 9.09 -10.53
CA GLU A 365 -5.13 9.88 -10.92
C GLU A 365 -4.00 9.55 -9.94
N GLU A 366 -2.93 8.91 -10.41
CA GLU A 366 -1.84 8.41 -9.57
C GLU A 366 -0.45 8.63 -10.18
N GLY A 367 0.58 8.70 -9.34
CA GLY A 367 1.98 8.74 -9.78
C GLY A 367 2.57 7.35 -9.78
N ILE A 368 3.07 6.88 -10.92
CA ILE A 368 3.71 5.55 -11.05
C ILE A 368 5.19 5.65 -10.68
N ALA A 369 5.88 6.66 -11.24
CA ALA A 369 7.33 6.83 -11.15
C ALA A 369 7.71 8.32 -11.15
N LYS A 370 9.00 8.62 -10.93
CA LYS A 370 9.56 9.99 -11.02
C LYS A 370 9.26 10.56 -12.42
N GLY A 371 8.35 11.54 -12.49
CA GLY A 371 7.94 12.20 -13.74
C GLY A 371 6.89 11.48 -14.59
N ILE A 372 6.27 10.39 -14.11
CA ILE A 372 5.21 9.67 -14.84
C ILE A 372 3.95 9.56 -13.99
N ARG A 373 2.82 9.98 -14.57
CA ARG A 373 1.49 9.89 -13.95
C ARG A 373 0.53 9.11 -14.82
N ARG A 374 -0.56 8.66 -14.20
CA ARG A 374 -1.60 7.82 -14.79
C ARG A 374 -2.96 8.44 -14.52
N ILE A 375 -3.78 8.46 -15.56
CA ILE A 375 -5.23 8.63 -15.44
C ILE A 375 -5.88 7.28 -15.72
N VAL A 376 -6.86 6.91 -14.91
CA VAL A 376 -7.82 5.85 -15.20
C VAL A 376 -9.18 6.50 -15.41
N ALA A 377 -9.88 6.10 -16.47
CA ALA A 377 -11.20 6.62 -16.80
C ALA A 377 -12.13 5.50 -17.28
N ALA A 378 -13.42 5.74 -17.13
CA ALA A 378 -14.50 4.88 -17.63
C ALA A 378 -15.27 5.60 -18.74
N THR A 379 -15.81 4.83 -19.70
CA THR A 379 -16.70 5.33 -20.75
C THR A 379 -17.93 4.44 -20.92
N GLY A 380 -18.83 4.85 -21.81
CA GLY A 380 -20.04 4.10 -22.12
C GLY A 380 -21.18 4.27 -21.09
N PRO A 381 -22.39 3.83 -21.42
CA PRO A 381 -23.59 4.10 -20.65
C PRO A 381 -23.68 3.32 -19.33
N GLN A 382 -22.88 2.26 -19.13
CA GLN A 382 -22.88 1.53 -17.86
C GLN A 382 -21.91 2.18 -16.87
N ALA A 383 -20.60 1.98 -17.04
CA ALA A 383 -19.59 2.40 -16.07
C ALA A 383 -19.58 3.91 -15.77
N ALA A 384 -19.80 4.78 -16.78
CA ALA A 384 -19.83 6.22 -16.57
C ALA A 384 -21.13 6.71 -15.89
N VAL A 385 -22.26 6.01 -16.06
CA VAL A 385 -23.53 6.34 -15.39
C VAL A 385 -23.54 5.79 -13.96
N GLU A 386 -23.10 4.56 -13.74
CA GLU A 386 -22.93 3.97 -12.40
C GLU A 386 -22.04 4.88 -11.53
N ALA A 387 -20.90 5.34 -12.07
CA ALA A 387 -20.05 6.30 -11.37
C ALA A 387 -20.73 7.66 -11.12
N SER A 388 -21.66 8.08 -11.97
CA SER A 388 -22.42 9.33 -11.79
C SER A 388 -23.54 9.20 -10.74
N ILE A 389 -24.22 8.05 -10.71
CA ILE A 389 -25.25 7.72 -9.69
C ILE A 389 -24.57 7.64 -8.32
N LYS A 390 -23.52 6.82 -8.17
CA LYS A 390 -22.72 6.73 -6.94
C LYS A 390 -22.20 8.09 -6.45
N THR A 391 -21.79 8.96 -7.38
CA THR A 391 -21.38 10.35 -7.05
C THR A 391 -22.55 11.16 -6.46
N THR A 392 -23.76 10.98 -6.99
CA THR A 392 -24.97 11.71 -6.56
C THR A 392 -25.41 11.25 -5.17
N ASP A 393 -25.50 9.94 -4.94
CA ASP A 393 -25.88 9.34 -3.64
C ASP A 393 -24.94 9.82 -2.51
N LEU A 394 -23.62 9.78 -2.75
CA LEU A 394 -22.62 10.26 -1.81
C LEU A 394 -22.73 11.77 -1.55
N MET A 395 -23.16 12.55 -2.54
CA MET A 395 -23.35 13.99 -2.40
C MET A 395 -24.63 14.33 -1.61
N GLU A 396 -25.68 13.51 -1.71
CA GLU A 396 -26.88 13.62 -0.86
C GLU A 396 -26.59 13.26 0.60
N GLU A 397 -25.81 12.20 0.86
CA GLU A 397 -25.36 11.86 2.21
C GLU A 397 -24.48 12.97 2.81
N LEU A 398 -23.57 13.56 2.01
CA LEU A 398 -22.77 14.72 2.41
C LEU A 398 -23.64 15.95 2.71
N ASN A 399 -24.67 16.20 1.91
CA ASN A 399 -25.61 17.30 2.16
C ASN A 399 -26.42 17.07 3.45
N SER A 400 -26.81 15.83 3.72
CA SER A 400 -27.47 15.44 4.98
C SER A 400 -26.55 15.66 6.19
N ALA A 401 -25.26 15.32 6.05
CA ALA A 401 -24.27 15.55 7.10
C ALA A 401 -24.11 17.04 7.46
N LYS A 402 -24.25 17.98 6.51
CA LYS A 402 -24.18 19.44 6.78
C LYS A 402 -25.22 19.95 7.79
N ALA A 403 -26.31 19.21 8.02
CA ALA A 403 -27.33 19.57 9.00
C ALA A 403 -27.01 19.09 10.43
N LEU A 404 -26.05 18.18 10.60
CA LEU A 404 -25.66 17.58 11.87
C LEU A 404 -24.72 18.51 12.66
N LYS A 405 -24.57 18.27 13.98
CA LYS A 405 -23.65 19.02 14.85
C LYS A 405 -23.05 18.12 15.94
N GLY A 406 -21.88 18.51 16.46
CA GLY A 406 -21.21 17.82 17.57
C GLY A 406 -20.76 16.41 17.21
N GLU A 407 -20.78 15.48 18.18
CA GLU A 407 -20.30 14.10 18.00
C GLU A 407 -21.00 13.35 16.86
N VAL A 408 -22.27 13.65 16.58
CA VAL A 408 -23.02 13.05 15.47
C VAL A 408 -22.48 13.51 14.11
N LEU A 409 -22.05 14.77 13.99
CA LEU A 409 -21.37 15.28 12.79
C LEU A 409 -19.98 14.65 12.64
N ASP A 410 -19.23 14.50 13.75
CA ASP A 410 -17.92 13.83 13.73
C ASP A 410 -18.00 12.38 13.24
N HIS A 411 -18.99 11.63 13.72
CA HIS A 411 -19.24 10.26 13.27
C HIS A 411 -19.62 10.22 11.78
N ALA A 412 -20.53 11.10 11.34
CA ALA A 412 -20.93 11.18 9.93
C ALA A 412 -19.76 11.56 9.00
N ILE A 413 -18.93 12.53 9.39
CA ILE A 413 -17.72 12.91 8.65
C ILE A 413 -16.75 11.72 8.54
N ALA A 414 -16.53 10.98 9.63
CA ALA A 414 -15.65 9.81 9.63
C ALA A 414 -16.18 8.69 8.73
N GLN A 415 -17.48 8.36 8.82
CA GLN A 415 -18.12 7.37 7.96
C GLN A 415 -18.06 7.75 6.49
N LEU A 416 -18.44 8.98 6.13
CA LEU A 416 -18.42 9.46 4.74
C LEU A 416 -17.01 9.51 4.17
N ARG A 417 -16.02 9.92 4.98
CA ARG A 417 -14.60 9.90 4.59
C ARG A 417 -14.11 8.48 4.30
N ASN A 418 -14.51 7.48 5.09
CA ASN A 418 -14.13 6.09 4.84
C ASN A 418 -14.81 5.57 3.56
N LYS A 419 -16.12 5.75 3.43
CA LYS A 419 -16.92 5.34 2.25
C LYS A 419 -16.38 5.98 0.96
N LEU A 420 -16.10 7.28 0.96
CA LEU A 420 -15.47 7.98 -0.17
C LEU A 420 -14.10 7.43 -0.51
N ASN A 421 -13.27 7.07 0.47
CA ASN A 421 -11.93 6.52 0.21
C ASN A 421 -11.99 5.09 -0.35
N GLU A 422 -12.98 4.30 0.06
CA GLU A 422 -13.16 2.90 -0.35
C GLU A 422 -13.82 2.76 -1.72
N GLU A 423 -14.76 3.65 -2.07
CA GLU A 423 -15.40 3.64 -3.39
C GLU A 423 -14.39 3.97 -4.51
N LYS A 424 -14.33 3.08 -5.51
CA LYS A 424 -13.41 3.16 -6.66
C LYS A 424 -14.11 3.59 -7.95
N GLU A 425 -15.42 3.40 -8.02
CA GLU A 425 -16.25 3.67 -9.20
C GLU A 425 -17.04 4.96 -8.97
N VAL A 426 -16.32 6.06 -8.76
CA VAL A 426 -16.88 7.40 -8.51
C VAL A 426 -16.04 8.41 -9.28
N SER A 427 -16.64 9.52 -9.69
CA SER A 427 -15.89 10.61 -10.33
C SER A 427 -14.82 11.12 -9.36
N LEU A 428 -13.56 11.13 -9.81
CA LEU A 428 -12.42 11.58 -9.01
C LEU A 428 -12.53 13.07 -8.67
N THR A 429 -13.03 13.88 -9.61
CA THR A 429 -13.15 15.33 -9.45
C THR A 429 -14.16 15.64 -8.34
N ALA A 430 -15.32 14.98 -8.37
CA ALA A 430 -16.33 15.05 -7.31
C ALA A 430 -15.84 14.46 -5.98
N LYS A 431 -15.13 13.32 -5.98
CA LYS A 431 -14.53 12.73 -4.77
C LYS A 431 -13.53 13.68 -4.09
N LYS A 432 -12.70 14.39 -4.87
CA LYS A 432 -11.79 15.43 -4.36
C LYS A 432 -12.56 16.63 -3.78
N ASP A 433 -13.62 17.10 -4.44
CA ASP A 433 -14.47 18.19 -3.92
C ASP A 433 -15.19 17.79 -2.63
N MET A 434 -15.78 16.59 -2.57
CA MET A 434 -16.46 16.06 -1.38
C MET A 434 -15.51 15.90 -0.19
N LEU A 435 -14.26 15.44 -0.43
CA LEU A 435 -13.24 15.37 0.63
C LEU A 435 -12.85 16.75 1.16
N CYS A 436 -12.75 17.77 0.29
CA CYS A 436 -12.51 19.15 0.70
C CYS A 436 -13.66 19.71 1.55
N LEU A 437 -14.91 19.50 1.12
CA LEU A 437 -16.10 19.89 1.87
C LEU A 437 -16.17 19.22 3.26
N LEU A 438 -15.72 17.97 3.39
CA LEU A 438 -15.62 17.28 4.69
C LEU A 438 -14.52 17.89 5.59
N ASP A 439 -13.37 18.27 5.04
CA ASP A 439 -12.33 18.98 5.82
C ASP A 439 -12.79 20.38 6.24
N ASP A 440 -13.52 21.10 5.38
CA ASP A 440 -14.12 22.40 5.71
C ASP A 440 -15.17 22.26 6.82
N LEU A 441 -16.06 21.27 6.75
CA LEU A 441 -17.05 21.00 7.80
C LEU A 441 -16.37 20.69 9.15
N LYS A 442 -15.35 19.81 9.15
CA LYS A 442 -14.61 19.50 10.38
C LYS A 442 -13.87 20.72 10.94
N THR A 443 -13.33 21.57 10.06
CA THR A 443 -12.66 22.82 10.45
C THR A 443 -13.64 23.84 11.04
N GLN A 444 -14.84 23.97 10.45
CA GLN A 444 -15.92 24.81 10.97
C GLN A 444 -16.38 24.33 12.35
N GLN A 445 -16.61 23.03 12.53
CA GLN A 445 -16.98 22.45 13.82
C GLN A 445 -15.92 22.72 14.91
N ILE A 446 -14.64 22.46 14.65
CA ILE A 446 -13.55 22.73 15.60
C ILE A 446 -13.49 24.23 15.96
N LYS A 447 -13.83 25.12 15.01
CA LYS A 447 -13.90 26.56 15.23
C LYS A 447 -15.09 26.95 16.11
N GLU A 448 -16.27 26.33 15.91
CA GLU A 448 -17.43 26.50 16.79
C GLU A 448 -17.16 25.99 18.22
N GLU A 449 -16.60 24.79 18.36
CA GLU A 449 -16.25 24.20 19.66
C GLU A 449 -15.27 25.09 20.43
N LYS A 450 -14.20 25.57 19.76
CA LYS A 450 -13.27 26.55 20.34
C LYS A 450 -13.93 27.89 20.68
N LYS A 451 -14.97 28.31 19.94
CA LYS A 451 -15.74 29.53 20.25
C LYS A 451 -16.59 29.32 21.51
N ARG A 452 -17.36 28.23 21.57
CA ARG A 452 -18.18 27.87 22.75
C ARG A 452 -17.31 27.71 24.00
N ALA A 453 -16.18 27.01 23.91
CA ALA A 453 -15.23 26.87 25.02
C ALA A 453 -14.68 28.23 25.52
N LYS A 454 -14.42 29.18 24.61
CA LYS A 454 -14.03 30.56 24.98
C LYS A 454 -15.18 31.37 25.58
N GLU A 455 -16.42 31.16 25.13
CA GLU A 455 -17.61 31.80 25.68
C GLU A 455 -17.88 31.31 27.10
N VAL A 456 -17.84 29.99 27.34
CA VAL A 456 -17.90 29.38 28.68
C VAL A 456 -16.78 29.91 29.59
N GLN A 457 -15.53 29.98 29.10
CA GLN A 457 -14.40 30.52 29.85
C GLN A 457 -14.54 32.02 30.22
N LYS A 458 -15.20 32.83 29.38
CA LYS A 458 -15.52 34.23 29.69
C LYS A 458 -16.64 34.34 30.72
N GLN A 459 -17.68 33.52 30.57
CA GLN A 459 -18.80 33.48 31.51
C GLN A 459 -18.34 33.02 32.90
N ALA A 460 -17.45 32.02 32.95
CA ALA A 460 -16.79 31.58 34.16
C ALA A 460 -16.00 32.69 34.88
N ALA A 461 -15.19 33.46 34.14
CA ALA A 461 -14.45 34.58 34.70
C ALA A 461 -15.40 35.64 35.30
N LYS A 462 -16.53 35.91 34.63
CA LYS A 462 -17.56 36.84 35.13
C LYS A 462 -18.30 36.31 36.37
N ILE A 463 -18.61 35.02 36.42
CA ILE A 463 -19.18 34.38 37.62
C ILE A 463 -18.21 34.54 38.81
N GLY A 464 -16.91 34.31 38.59
CA GLY A 464 -15.88 34.54 39.60
C GLY A 464 -15.79 36.00 40.08
N GLU A 465 -15.88 36.96 39.15
CA GLU A 465 -15.89 38.41 39.50
C GLU A 465 -17.12 38.80 40.34
N GLN A 466 -18.30 38.27 40.01
CA GLN A 466 -19.55 38.51 40.74
C GLN A 466 -19.55 37.85 42.13
N LEU A 467 -19.02 36.63 42.24
CA LEU A 467 -18.85 35.94 43.52
C LEU A 467 -17.91 36.73 44.44
N ALA A 468 -16.80 37.25 43.92
CA ALA A 468 -15.89 38.09 44.69
C ALA A 468 -16.53 39.43 45.13
N GLU A 469 -17.27 40.11 44.25
CA GLU A 469 -18.01 41.33 44.60
C GLU A 469 -19.00 41.11 45.75
N SER A 470 -19.67 39.95 45.77
CA SER A 470 -20.60 39.60 46.85
C SER A 470 -19.94 39.37 48.22
N LEU A 471 -18.60 39.24 48.26
CA LEU A 471 -17.81 38.89 49.44
C LEU A 471 -16.89 40.03 49.92
N GLU A 472 -16.63 41.04 49.08
CA GLU A 472 -15.66 42.12 49.30
C GLU A 472 -15.93 42.98 50.55
N ASN A 473 -17.15 42.93 51.10
CA ASN A 473 -17.56 43.60 52.34
C ASN A 473 -18.03 42.60 53.43
N THR A 474 -17.56 41.35 53.42
CA THR A 474 -17.94 40.31 54.38
C THR A 474 -16.74 39.78 55.18
N ASP A 475 -16.92 39.57 56.48
CA ASP A 475 -15.87 39.03 57.39
C ASP A 475 -15.75 37.49 57.28
N LYS A 476 -15.81 36.96 56.06
CA LYS A 476 -15.75 35.52 55.79
C LYS A 476 -14.30 35.06 55.67
N LYS A 477 -13.95 34.01 56.43
CA LYS A 477 -12.59 33.44 56.46
C LYS A 477 -12.28 32.46 55.33
N PHE A 478 -13.29 32.00 54.58
CA PHE A 478 -13.14 31.12 53.41
C PHE A 478 -14.38 31.18 52.50
N LEU A 479 -14.28 30.62 51.30
CA LEU A 479 -15.38 30.39 50.36
C LEU A 479 -15.46 28.91 49.95
N VAL A 480 -16.65 28.31 50.10
CA VAL A 480 -17.04 27.09 49.39
C VAL A 480 -18.32 27.35 48.63
N THR A 481 -18.34 27.12 47.32
CA THR A 481 -19.52 27.32 46.48
C THR A 481 -19.67 26.23 45.41
N GLN A 482 -20.91 26.02 44.97
CA GLN A 482 -21.26 25.22 43.81
C GLN A 482 -21.60 26.15 42.64
N CYS A 483 -21.06 25.86 41.45
CA CYS A 483 -21.32 26.62 40.22
C CYS A 483 -21.41 25.64 39.03
N ASP A 484 -22.60 25.09 38.81
CA ASP A 484 -22.84 24.08 37.76
C ASP A 484 -22.87 24.72 36.36
N GLU A 485 -22.98 26.04 36.26
CA GLU A 485 -22.82 26.81 35.02
C GLU A 485 -21.40 26.69 34.43
N LEU A 486 -20.43 26.20 35.22
CA LEU A 486 -19.06 25.90 34.78
C LEU A 486 -18.93 24.50 34.14
N LEU A 487 -20.01 23.70 34.13
CA LEU A 487 -20.15 22.41 33.44
C LEU A 487 -19.02 21.40 33.72
N ALA A 488 -18.45 21.43 34.93
CA ALA A 488 -17.29 20.62 35.32
C ALA A 488 -16.08 20.75 34.35
N ASP A 489 -15.94 21.87 33.63
CA ASP A 489 -14.77 22.13 32.76
C ASP A 489 -13.61 22.74 33.55
N ALA A 490 -12.46 22.06 33.55
CA ALA A 490 -11.31 22.46 34.36
C ALA A 490 -10.80 23.88 34.05
N LYS A 491 -10.93 24.38 32.81
CA LYS A 491 -10.53 25.76 32.46
C LYS A 491 -11.59 26.79 32.86
N ALA A 492 -12.87 26.44 32.82
CA ALA A 492 -13.94 27.26 33.37
C ALA A 492 -13.78 27.42 34.88
N LEU A 493 -13.63 26.33 35.65
CA LEU A 493 -13.34 26.39 37.08
C LEU A 493 -12.08 27.22 37.35
N GLN A 494 -11.02 27.02 36.56
CA GLN A 494 -9.78 27.77 36.70
C GLN A 494 -9.98 29.28 36.59
N ASN A 495 -10.64 29.73 35.51
CA ASN A 495 -10.89 31.15 35.29
C ASN A 495 -11.80 31.77 36.37
N ALA A 496 -12.80 31.03 36.85
CA ALA A 496 -13.67 31.48 37.93
C ALA A 496 -12.88 31.68 39.24
N VAL A 497 -12.06 30.70 39.64
CA VAL A 497 -11.23 30.78 40.84
C VAL A 497 -10.14 31.85 40.71
N ASP A 498 -9.49 32.00 39.55
CA ASP A 498 -8.49 33.04 39.34
C ASP A 498 -9.09 34.46 39.41
N SER A 499 -10.32 34.66 38.89
CA SER A 499 -11.06 35.92 39.09
C SER A 499 -11.34 36.21 40.56
N ILE A 500 -11.70 35.20 41.36
CA ILE A 500 -11.96 35.37 42.80
C ILE A 500 -10.67 35.72 43.53
N VAL A 501 -9.61 34.92 43.37
CA VAL A 501 -8.31 35.10 44.05
C VAL A 501 -7.65 36.42 43.64
N LYS A 502 -7.88 36.92 42.42
CA LYS A 502 -7.37 38.23 41.97
C LYS A 502 -7.97 39.41 42.76
N LYS A 503 -9.25 39.32 43.15
CA LYS A 503 -9.90 40.36 43.99
C LYS A 503 -9.70 40.10 45.49
N LEU A 504 -9.70 38.84 45.91
CA LEU A 504 -9.63 38.41 47.32
C LEU A 504 -8.42 37.49 47.54
N PRO A 505 -7.18 38.02 47.53
CA PRO A 505 -5.95 37.22 47.49
C PRO A 505 -5.64 36.44 48.77
N GLU A 506 -6.20 36.87 49.91
CA GLU A 506 -6.03 36.22 51.22
C GLU A 506 -7.22 35.31 51.58
N LEU A 507 -8.15 35.04 50.66
CA LEU A 507 -9.31 34.16 50.88
C LEU A 507 -9.03 32.73 50.35
N PRO A 508 -9.13 31.68 51.18
CA PRO A 508 -9.21 30.29 50.71
C PRO A 508 -10.51 30.03 49.94
N VAL A 509 -10.41 29.41 48.77
CA VAL A 509 -11.53 29.19 47.85
C VAL A 509 -11.61 27.72 47.43
N CYS A 510 -12.81 27.14 47.55
CA CYS A 510 -13.21 25.88 46.93
C CYS A 510 -14.43 26.13 46.01
N VAL A 511 -14.32 25.72 44.75
CA VAL A 511 -15.42 25.72 43.77
C VAL A 511 -15.68 24.30 43.32
N VAL A 512 -16.92 23.85 43.52
CA VAL A 512 -17.48 22.59 43.02
C VAL A 512 -18.36 22.89 41.80
N SER A 513 -18.36 22.01 40.80
CA SER A 513 -19.19 22.18 39.60
C SER A 513 -19.57 20.83 39.02
N ALA A 514 -20.86 20.59 38.86
CA ALA A 514 -21.40 19.42 38.19
C ALA A 514 -21.69 19.68 36.70
N SER A 515 -21.73 18.59 35.93
CA SER A 515 -22.28 18.50 34.58
C SER A 515 -23.24 17.31 34.50
N SER A 516 -23.80 17.03 33.33
CA SER A 516 -24.65 15.83 33.11
C SER A 516 -23.92 14.50 33.27
N SER A 517 -22.58 14.47 33.31
CA SER A 517 -21.78 13.23 33.33
C SER A 517 -20.65 13.19 34.35
N LYS A 518 -20.28 14.31 34.97
CA LYS A 518 -19.15 14.38 35.90
C LYS A 518 -19.25 15.56 36.88
N LEU A 519 -18.51 15.44 37.97
CA LEU A 519 -18.29 16.46 38.97
C LEU A 519 -16.82 16.92 38.91
N ALA A 520 -16.55 18.22 39.08
CA ALA A 520 -15.20 18.75 39.23
C ALA A 520 -15.10 19.65 40.47
N VAL A 521 -13.91 19.64 41.09
CA VAL A 521 -13.58 20.45 42.27
C VAL A 521 -12.25 21.15 42.02
N LEU A 522 -12.18 22.45 42.29
CA LEU A 522 -10.94 23.24 42.28
C LEU A 522 -10.81 24.03 43.58
N ILE A 523 -9.65 23.88 44.22
CA ILE A 523 -9.31 24.51 45.50
C ILE A 523 -8.05 25.34 45.35
N THR A 524 -8.05 26.55 45.92
CA THR A 524 -6.87 27.40 46.06
C THR A 524 -6.80 27.97 47.49
N VAL A 525 -5.62 27.90 48.10
CA VAL A 525 -5.32 28.42 49.44
C VAL A 525 -4.22 29.49 49.31
N PRO A 526 -4.34 30.66 49.97
CA PRO A 526 -3.34 31.72 49.94
C PRO A 526 -1.94 31.24 50.33
N LYS A 527 -0.89 31.79 49.71
CA LYS A 527 0.52 31.45 50.02
C LYS A 527 0.91 31.78 51.47
N SER A 528 0.26 32.78 52.07
CA SER A 528 0.38 33.14 53.49
C SER A 528 -0.09 32.01 54.41
N MET A 529 -1.10 31.24 53.99
CA MET A 529 -1.75 30.17 54.76
C MET A 529 -1.24 28.76 54.38
N SER A 530 -0.65 28.58 53.19
CA SER A 530 -0.25 27.28 52.64
C SER A 530 0.83 26.49 53.41
N LYS A 531 1.38 27.07 54.49
CA LYS A 531 2.27 26.39 55.45
C LYS A 531 1.53 25.79 56.66
N LYS A 532 0.27 26.17 56.87
CA LYS A 532 -0.59 25.71 57.97
C LYS A 532 -1.75 24.85 57.49
N VAL A 533 -2.26 25.12 56.29
CA VAL A 533 -3.45 24.48 55.72
C VAL A 533 -3.17 24.17 54.24
N SER A 534 -3.42 22.94 53.79
CA SER A 534 -3.06 22.47 52.45
C SER A 534 -4.29 22.34 51.55
N ALA A 535 -4.24 22.94 50.36
CA ALA A 535 -5.26 22.75 49.32
C ALA A 535 -5.42 21.27 48.90
N LYS A 536 -4.35 20.47 49.00
CA LYS A 536 -4.39 19.04 48.69
C LYS A 536 -5.16 18.23 49.76
N GLU A 537 -4.98 18.56 51.03
CA GLU A 537 -5.72 17.91 52.14
C GLU A 537 -7.21 18.25 52.06
N TRP A 538 -7.54 19.52 51.80
CA TRP A 538 -8.91 19.96 51.56
C TRP A 538 -9.57 19.22 50.39
N LEU A 539 -8.81 19.01 49.30
CA LEU A 539 -9.30 18.29 48.13
C LEU A 539 -9.55 16.80 48.45
N ASN A 540 -8.69 16.14 49.23
CA ASN A 540 -8.86 14.72 49.54
C ASN A 540 -10.23 14.45 50.19
N VAL A 541 -10.65 15.29 51.15
CA VAL A 541 -11.97 15.20 51.78
C VAL A 541 -13.11 15.39 50.78
N CYS A 542 -12.94 16.30 49.82
CA CYS A 542 -13.90 16.47 48.71
C CYS A 542 -13.98 15.22 47.81
N LEU A 543 -12.85 14.57 47.55
CA LEU A 543 -12.76 13.38 46.70
C LEU A 543 -13.29 12.12 47.40
N GLU A 544 -13.13 12.00 48.70
CA GLU A 544 -13.73 10.92 49.51
C GLU A 544 -15.26 10.99 49.48
N ALA A 545 -15.85 12.18 49.67
CA ALA A 545 -17.30 12.40 49.47
C ALA A 545 -17.75 12.14 48.02
N CYS A 546 -16.86 12.48 47.07
CA CYS A 546 -16.86 12.22 45.64
C CYS A 546 -16.99 10.81 45.08
N GLY A 547 -16.26 9.87 45.71
CA GLY A 547 -15.64 8.76 44.98
C GLY A 547 -14.68 9.20 43.86
N GLY A 548 -14.07 10.39 43.98
CA GLY A 548 -13.31 11.05 42.90
C GLY A 548 -11.81 10.74 42.88
N LYS A 549 -11.12 11.23 41.83
CA LYS A 549 -9.65 11.27 41.76
C LYS A 549 -9.15 12.68 41.42
N GLY A 550 -8.01 13.06 41.98
CA GLY A 550 -7.43 14.39 41.80
C GLY A 550 -6.04 14.53 42.42
N GLY A 551 -5.51 15.74 42.40
CA GLY A 551 -4.18 16.04 42.92
C GLY A 551 -3.84 17.52 42.90
N GLY A 552 -2.72 17.87 43.53
CA GLY A 552 -2.29 19.27 43.61
C GLY A 552 -1.12 19.52 44.54
N SER A 553 -0.84 20.81 44.70
CA SER A 553 0.12 21.39 45.64
C SER A 553 -0.61 21.91 46.90
N PRO A 554 0.10 22.24 47.99
CA PRO A 554 -0.50 22.88 49.16
C PRO A 554 -1.18 24.23 48.89
N ILE A 555 -0.84 24.90 47.78
CA ILE A 555 -1.44 26.19 47.37
C ILE A 555 -2.68 25.97 46.51
N LYS A 556 -2.74 24.88 45.73
CA LYS A 556 -3.78 24.68 44.72
C LYS A 556 -3.91 23.22 44.32
N ALA A 557 -5.13 22.69 44.32
CA ALA A 557 -5.44 21.31 43.98
C ALA A 557 -6.76 21.19 43.23
N GLN A 558 -6.86 20.20 42.33
CA GLN A 558 -8.04 19.96 41.50
C GLN A 558 -8.35 18.47 41.41
N GLY A 559 -9.62 18.12 41.24
CA GLY A 559 -10.05 16.74 41.06
C GLY A 559 -11.43 16.60 40.42
N GLN A 560 -11.82 15.37 40.12
CA GLN A 560 -13.06 15.05 39.43
C GLN A 560 -13.65 13.70 39.87
N SER A 561 -14.97 13.56 39.78
CA SER A 561 -15.72 12.30 39.92
C SER A 561 -16.62 12.10 38.71
N GLN A 562 -17.00 10.86 38.41
CA GLN A 562 -18.00 10.52 37.38
C GLN A 562 -19.44 10.53 37.95
N ASP A 563 -19.61 10.82 39.24
CA ASP A 563 -20.93 10.94 39.87
C ASP A 563 -21.28 12.42 40.15
N PRO A 564 -22.06 13.08 39.28
CA PRO A 564 -22.51 14.45 39.51
C PRO A 564 -23.56 14.57 40.64
N SER A 565 -24.22 13.48 41.06
CA SER A 565 -25.22 13.55 42.13
C SER A 565 -24.59 13.89 43.49
N LYS A 566 -23.30 13.58 43.67
CA LYS A 566 -22.50 13.85 44.86
C LYS A 566 -22.09 15.32 45.05
N ALA A 567 -22.52 16.24 44.18
CA ALA A 567 -22.15 17.66 44.27
C ALA A 567 -22.48 18.27 45.64
N ALA A 568 -23.70 18.05 46.15
CA ALA A 568 -24.14 18.60 47.44
C ALA A 568 -23.35 18.01 48.63
N GLU A 569 -23.11 16.69 48.64
CA GLU A 569 -22.28 16.02 49.65
C GLU A 569 -20.84 16.54 49.64
N THR A 570 -20.27 16.74 48.45
CA THR A 570 -18.92 17.31 48.25
C THR A 570 -18.81 18.73 48.79
N VAL A 571 -19.80 19.57 48.51
CA VAL A 571 -19.88 20.96 49.01
C VAL A 571 -20.01 20.99 50.54
N GLN A 572 -20.74 20.04 51.12
CA GLN A 572 -20.89 19.94 52.57
C GLN A 572 -19.58 19.52 53.25
N ALA A 573 -18.95 18.44 52.79
CA ALA A 573 -17.66 17.96 53.32
C ALA A 573 -16.55 19.02 53.16
N ALA A 574 -16.55 19.75 52.04
CA ALA A 574 -15.64 20.88 51.82
C ALA A 574 -15.86 22.04 52.82
N LYS A 575 -17.11 22.32 53.24
CA LYS A 575 -17.42 23.36 54.23
C LYS A 575 -17.02 22.95 55.64
N GLU A 576 -17.33 21.73 56.03
CA GLU A 576 -17.02 21.21 57.37
C GLU A 576 -15.52 21.28 57.64
N TRP A 577 -14.70 20.76 56.72
CA TRP A 577 -13.25 20.85 56.80
C TRP A 577 -12.75 22.31 56.87
N ALA A 578 -13.33 23.20 56.07
CA ALA A 578 -12.93 24.61 56.03
C ALA A 578 -13.24 25.36 57.34
N SER A 579 -14.41 25.10 57.95
CA SER A 579 -14.75 25.66 59.27
C SER A 579 -13.77 25.21 60.35
N GLU A 580 -13.43 23.91 60.41
CA GLU A 580 -12.46 23.39 61.39
C GLU A 580 -11.07 24.06 61.28
N HIS A 581 -10.60 24.29 60.05
CA HIS A 581 -9.22 24.74 59.79
C HIS A 581 -9.06 26.26 59.65
N PHE A 582 -10.12 27.01 59.37
CA PHE A 582 -10.07 28.47 59.18
C PHE A 582 -10.83 29.27 60.25
N GLU A 583 -11.82 28.71 60.95
CA GLU A 583 -12.61 29.48 61.92
C GLU A 583 -12.07 29.43 63.36
N THR A 584 -11.30 28.38 63.70
CA THR A 584 -10.84 28.05 65.06
C THR A 584 -9.70 28.95 65.60
N SER A 585 -10.07 30.16 66.02
CA SER A 585 -9.29 30.96 66.96
C SER A 585 -10.07 31.23 68.24
N GLY A 586 -10.33 30.17 69.02
CA GLY A 586 -10.86 30.21 70.39
C GLY A 586 -12.27 29.62 70.57
N GLY A 587 -12.39 28.51 71.29
CA GLY A 587 -13.69 27.97 71.76
C GLY A 587 -13.77 26.45 71.80
N VAL A 588 -14.19 25.90 72.94
CA VAL A 588 -14.45 24.46 73.21
C VAL A 588 -15.52 23.89 72.26
N PRO A 589 -15.42 22.62 71.80
CA PRO A 589 -16.42 22.02 70.90
C PRO A 589 -17.80 21.95 71.56
N ASN A 590 -18.82 22.47 70.87
CA ASN A 590 -20.20 22.45 71.33
C ASN A 590 -21.06 21.58 70.38
N LYS A 591 -21.66 20.52 70.92
CA LYS A 591 -22.71 19.78 70.20
C LYS A 591 -23.96 20.66 70.13
N PHE A 592 -24.61 20.78 68.97
CA PHE A 592 -25.98 20.27 68.72
C PHE A 592 -26.71 20.92 67.52
N CYS A 593 -27.63 20.11 66.97
CA CYS A 593 -28.90 20.46 66.31
C CYS A 593 -28.95 21.04 64.88
N ASN A 594 -29.62 20.25 64.03
CA ASN A 594 -30.34 20.70 62.84
C ASN A 594 -31.26 21.90 63.13
N VAL A 595 -31.27 22.89 62.23
CA VAL A 595 -32.41 23.79 62.03
C VAL A 595 -32.60 24.05 60.53
N ASN A 596 -33.71 23.55 59.98
CA ASN A 596 -34.20 23.94 58.65
C ASN A 596 -34.71 25.39 58.69
N VAL A 597 -34.34 26.24 57.71
CA VAL A 597 -35.01 27.54 57.48
C VAL A 597 -35.28 27.79 56.00
N LEU A 598 -36.50 27.42 55.60
CA LEU A 598 -37.41 28.18 54.74
C LEU A 598 -36.91 28.70 53.37
N THR A 599 -37.18 27.91 52.32
CA THR A 599 -37.70 28.48 51.07
C THR A 599 -39.09 29.06 51.32
N ARG A 600 -39.36 30.29 50.88
CA ARG A 600 -40.71 30.89 50.92
C ARG A 600 -41.27 31.01 49.51
N ASP A 601 -42.43 30.38 49.31
CA ASP A 601 -43.29 30.53 48.13
C ASP A 601 -43.64 31.99 47.82
N THR A 602 -43.89 32.31 46.55
CA THR A 602 -45.29 32.38 46.02
C THR A 602 -45.39 32.82 44.55
N THR A 603 -46.10 32.01 43.74
CA THR A 603 -46.99 32.41 42.60
C THR A 603 -46.38 33.13 41.37
N GLN A 604 -46.89 33.11 40.13
CA GLN A 604 -48.15 32.66 39.44
C GLN A 604 -47.84 32.68 37.90
N THR A 605 -48.47 31.99 36.92
CA THR A 605 -49.47 30.90 36.83
C THR A 605 -49.63 30.42 35.36
N PHE A 606 -50.24 29.24 35.14
CA PHE A 606 -50.93 28.78 33.90
C PHE A 606 -50.05 28.54 32.63
N GLN A 607 -50.40 27.66 31.67
CA GLN A 607 -51.68 26.98 31.39
C GLN A 607 -51.53 25.61 30.66
N VAL A 608 -52.14 24.56 31.23
CA VAL A 608 -52.98 23.49 30.60
C VAL A 608 -52.77 23.11 29.10
N HIS A 609 -52.49 21.83 28.79
CA HIS A 609 -53.45 20.94 28.07
C HIS A 609 -53.09 19.43 28.04
N SER A 610 -54.16 18.65 28.14
CA SER A 610 -54.38 17.20 28.24
C SER A 610 -54.01 16.30 27.04
N ARG A 611 -53.62 15.04 27.35
CA ARG A 611 -54.24 13.73 26.95
C ARG A 611 -53.28 12.59 27.37
N ILE A 612 -53.64 11.60 28.20
CA ILE A 612 -54.56 10.46 27.97
C ILE A 612 -54.09 9.68 26.72
N GLU A 613 -53.56 8.45 26.80
CA GLU A 613 -54.31 7.22 27.14
C GLU A 613 -53.35 6.02 27.41
N LEU A 614 -53.73 5.13 28.36
CA LEU A 614 -53.66 3.64 28.39
C LEU A 614 -52.42 2.82 27.91
N SER A 615 -52.13 1.59 28.36
CA SER A 615 -52.40 0.81 29.60
C SER A 615 -51.74 -0.59 29.53
N GLU A 616 -51.74 -1.32 30.66
CA GLU A 616 -51.53 -2.79 30.78
C GLU A 616 -50.11 -3.38 30.60
N GLY A 617 -49.85 -4.51 31.28
CA GLY A 617 -48.60 -5.28 31.12
C GLY A 617 -48.01 -5.96 32.37
N SER A 618 -48.81 -6.66 33.17
CA SER A 618 -48.28 -7.51 34.26
C SER A 618 -47.53 -8.74 33.72
N ALA A 619 -46.42 -9.16 34.34
CA ALA A 619 -46.25 -10.53 34.89
C ALA A 619 -44.80 -10.93 35.27
N LEU A 620 -44.64 -11.24 36.58
CA LEU A 620 -44.10 -12.50 37.13
C LEU A 620 -42.61 -12.92 37.10
N LEU A 621 -42.17 -13.30 38.31
CA LEU A 621 -41.17 -14.34 38.68
C LEU A 621 -39.69 -14.04 38.38
N GLY A 622 -38.73 -14.32 39.27
CA GLY A 622 -38.79 -14.94 40.59
C GLY A 622 -37.64 -15.95 40.78
N GLY A 623 -36.86 -15.85 41.86
CA GLY A 623 -35.71 -16.74 42.07
C GLY A 623 -34.80 -16.33 43.22
N SER A 624 -35.18 -16.68 44.45
CA SER A 624 -34.30 -16.66 45.63
C SER A 624 -33.64 -18.04 45.79
N LEU A 625 -32.42 -18.07 46.34
CA LEU A 625 -31.73 -19.13 47.11
C LEU A 625 -30.20 -19.00 46.88
N GLY A 626 -29.32 -19.15 47.87
CA GLY A 626 -29.53 -19.46 49.28
C GLY A 626 -28.26 -19.20 50.12
N ASP A 627 -28.46 -19.14 51.43
CA ASP A 627 -27.47 -18.77 52.45
C ASP A 627 -26.48 -19.92 52.77
N MET A 628 -25.21 -19.60 53.07
CA MET A 628 -24.41 -20.30 54.09
C MET A 628 -23.04 -19.63 54.39
N GLY A 629 -22.95 -19.03 55.58
CA GLY A 629 -22.07 -19.57 56.62
C GLY A 629 -20.55 -19.30 56.60
N ALA A 630 -20.18 -18.16 57.22
CA ALA A 630 -19.30 -18.11 58.40
C ALA A 630 -17.75 -18.29 58.31
N PHE A 631 -17.09 -17.22 58.80
CA PHE A 631 -15.83 -17.17 59.57
C PHE A 631 -14.45 -17.35 58.89
N VAL A 632 -13.76 -16.21 58.76
CA VAL A 632 -12.29 -16.10 58.73
C VAL A 632 -11.86 -15.22 59.92
N MET A 633 -10.87 -15.67 60.70
CA MET A 633 -10.22 -14.85 61.73
C MET A 633 -8.77 -14.56 61.35
N SER A 634 -8.24 -13.47 61.93
CA SER A 634 -6.83 -13.06 61.98
C SER A 634 -6.11 -12.84 60.64
N SER A 635 -5.34 -11.79 60.38
CA SER A 635 -5.10 -10.45 60.95
C SER A 635 -3.75 -10.00 60.33
N GLU A 636 -3.53 -8.68 60.23
CA GLU A 636 -2.24 -8.08 59.85
C GLU A 636 -1.82 -8.22 58.37
N SER A 637 -2.27 -7.24 57.58
CA SER A 637 -1.74 -6.92 56.25
C SER A 637 -0.80 -5.71 56.33
N PRO A 638 0.51 -5.85 56.04
CA PRO A 638 1.39 -4.71 55.80
C PRO A 638 1.34 -4.29 54.32
N GLU A 639 1.18 -2.97 54.13
CA GLU A 639 1.54 -2.09 53.00
C GLU A 639 1.83 -2.69 51.61
N PRO A 640 1.17 -2.20 50.53
CA PRO A 640 1.62 -2.45 49.16
C PRO A 640 2.88 -1.62 48.86
N MET A 641 4.04 -2.28 48.92
CA MET A 641 5.25 -1.81 48.23
C MET A 641 5.01 -1.70 46.72
N ASP A 642 5.78 -0.83 46.06
CA ASP A 642 5.82 -0.73 44.60
C ASP A 642 5.98 -2.11 43.96
N LEU A 643 4.99 -2.51 43.15
CA LEU A 643 5.12 -3.67 42.27
C LEU A 643 5.69 -3.20 40.94
N ASP A 644 6.98 -3.49 40.79
CA ASP A 644 7.81 -3.23 39.63
C ASP A 644 7.16 -3.55 38.28
N SER A 645 7.71 -2.89 37.27
CA SER A 645 7.83 -3.43 35.92
C SER A 645 8.42 -4.85 35.94
N GLN A 646 7.56 -5.87 35.97
CA GLN A 646 7.97 -7.24 35.68
C GLN A 646 8.29 -7.34 34.18
N GLU A 647 9.59 -7.26 33.85
CA GLU A 647 10.10 -7.86 32.63
C GLU A 647 9.66 -9.33 32.59
N PRO A 648 9.27 -9.88 31.42
CA PRO A 648 8.90 -11.29 31.33
C PRO A 648 10.08 -12.17 31.77
N GLU A 649 9.82 -13.16 32.63
CA GLU A 649 10.86 -14.08 33.12
C GLU A 649 11.63 -14.69 31.94
N LYS A 650 12.95 -14.46 31.93
CA LYS A 650 13.85 -14.95 30.88
C LYS A 650 13.92 -16.47 30.93
N SER A 651 13.77 -17.13 29.78
CA SER A 651 13.90 -18.59 29.73
C SER A 651 15.32 -19.06 30.07
N ALA A 652 15.46 -20.32 30.49
CA ALA A 652 16.77 -20.90 30.79
C ALA A 652 17.72 -20.86 29.56
N LEU A 653 17.18 -21.00 28.34
CA LEU A 653 17.94 -20.88 27.10
C LEU A 653 18.33 -19.43 26.78
N GLN A 654 17.47 -18.46 27.09
CA GLN A 654 17.81 -17.04 27.01
C GLN A 654 18.97 -16.69 27.94
N LEU A 655 18.91 -17.12 29.21
CA LEU A 655 19.97 -16.87 30.19
C LEU A 655 21.31 -17.51 29.76
N ALA A 656 21.28 -18.76 29.28
CA ALA A 656 22.47 -19.43 28.76
C ALA A 656 23.07 -18.72 27.53
N TYR A 657 22.22 -18.19 26.63
CA TYR A 657 22.66 -17.42 25.47
C TYR A 657 23.27 -16.06 25.88
N GLU A 658 22.66 -15.36 26.85
CA GLU A 658 23.19 -14.10 27.39
C GLU A 658 24.56 -14.33 28.05
N GLU A 659 24.74 -15.41 28.83
CA GLU A 659 26.03 -15.80 29.41
C GLU A 659 27.08 -16.11 28.33
N ALA A 660 26.73 -16.91 27.31
CA ALA A 660 27.63 -17.23 26.19
C ALA A 660 28.07 -15.97 25.42
N LYS A 661 27.16 -15.01 25.23
CA LYS A 661 27.45 -13.71 24.61
C LYS A 661 28.38 -12.85 25.48
N GLU A 662 28.20 -12.84 26.80
CA GLU A 662 29.12 -12.18 27.73
C GLU A 662 30.52 -12.80 27.71
N VAL A 663 30.62 -14.13 27.71
CA VAL A 663 31.91 -14.85 27.62
C VAL A 663 32.62 -14.51 26.30
N SER A 664 31.88 -14.44 25.19
CA SER A 664 32.40 -13.98 23.90
C SER A 664 32.89 -12.53 23.96
N ALA A 665 32.16 -11.63 24.62
CA ALA A 665 32.56 -10.22 24.79
C ALA A 665 33.81 -10.05 25.68
N LYS A 666 33.98 -10.93 26.68
CA LYS A 666 35.16 -10.98 27.57
C LYS A 666 36.41 -11.59 26.91
N GLY A 667 36.30 -12.06 25.66
CA GLY A 667 37.42 -12.49 24.82
C GLY A 667 37.66 -14.00 24.76
N ASP A 668 37.01 -14.81 25.60
CA ASP A 668 37.13 -16.27 25.60
C ASP A 668 36.21 -16.89 24.53
N LYS A 669 36.64 -16.82 23.27
CA LYS A 669 35.86 -17.27 22.11
C LYS A 669 35.62 -18.78 22.11
N ASP A 670 36.58 -19.57 22.55
CA ASP A 670 36.47 -21.04 22.55
C ASP A 670 35.45 -21.53 23.59
N LYS A 671 35.45 -20.94 24.79
CA LYS A 671 34.40 -21.23 25.78
C LYS A 671 33.02 -20.77 25.30
N ALA A 672 32.92 -19.62 24.64
CA ALA A 672 31.66 -19.14 24.08
C ALA A 672 31.11 -20.07 22.98
N ILE A 673 31.96 -20.54 22.06
CA ILE A 673 31.61 -21.54 21.03
C ILE A 673 31.04 -22.80 21.69
N ALA A 674 31.73 -23.37 22.68
CA ALA A 674 31.27 -24.57 23.39
C ALA A 674 29.95 -24.36 24.19
N MET A 675 29.62 -23.13 24.56
CA MET A 675 28.33 -22.78 25.16
C MET A 675 27.22 -22.67 24.10
N PHE A 676 27.50 -22.06 22.94
CA PHE A 676 26.57 -22.04 21.82
C PHE A 676 26.27 -23.43 21.27
N GLU A 677 27.27 -24.31 21.12
CA GLU A 677 27.09 -25.71 20.69
C GLU A 677 26.11 -26.47 21.62
N LYS A 678 26.18 -26.25 22.94
CA LYS A 678 25.24 -26.84 23.91
C LYS A 678 23.81 -26.33 23.75
N ILE A 679 23.62 -25.03 23.49
CA ILE A 679 22.29 -24.45 23.27
C ILE A 679 21.67 -25.00 21.97
N ILE A 680 22.48 -25.16 20.93
CA ILE A 680 22.08 -25.73 19.64
C ILE A 680 21.69 -27.21 19.80
N ALA A 681 22.45 -28.00 20.55
CA ALA A 681 22.18 -29.42 20.79
C ALA A 681 20.83 -29.66 21.51
N ASN A 682 20.38 -28.73 22.35
CA ASN A 682 19.08 -28.84 23.02
C ASN A 682 17.90 -28.92 22.03
N LEU A 683 18.04 -28.38 20.81
CA LEU A 683 16.97 -28.44 19.79
C LEU A 683 16.68 -29.88 19.32
N GLU A 684 17.64 -30.79 19.41
CA GLU A 684 17.43 -32.22 19.10
C GLU A 684 16.63 -32.94 20.21
N THR A 685 16.61 -32.37 21.43
CA THR A 685 15.91 -32.93 22.60
C THR A 685 14.56 -32.26 22.90
N ASP A 686 14.41 -30.98 22.59
CA ASP A 686 13.17 -30.21 22.73
C ASP A 686 13.00 -29.25 21.52
N PRO A 687 12.14 -29.59 20.53
CA PRO A 687 11.90 -28.76 19.36
C PRO A 687 10.91 -27.60 19.63
N SER A 688 10.96 -27.00 20.83
CA SER A 688 10.09 -25.89 21.22
C SER A 688 10.41 -24.59 20.47
N ALA A 689 9.44 -23.69 20.36
CA ALA A 689 9.62 -22.40 19.67
C ALA A 689 10.73 -21.52 20.28
N ASP A 690 10.95 -21.63 21.60
CA ASP A 690 12.03 -20.95 22.30
C ASP A 690 13.39 -21.60 22.00
N ALA A 691 13.47 -22.94 21.97
CA ALA A 691 14.67 -23.66 21.54
C ALA A 691 15.06 -23.33 20.09
N VAL A 692 14.11 -23.25 19.16
CA VAL A 692 14.34 -22.83 17.77
C VAL A 692 14.90 -21.40 17.71
N LYS A 693 14.38 -20.48 18.53
CA LYS A 693 14.82 -19.07 18.58
C LYS A 693 16.25 -18.94 19.12
N TRP A 694 16.57 -19.57 20.24
CA TRP A 694 17.90 -19.46 20.85
C TRP A 694 18.95 -20.29 20.12
N SER A 695 18.57 -21.37 19.44
CA SER A 695 19.47 -22.08 18.52
C SER A 695 19.81 -21.24 17.30
N GLU A 696 18.84 -20.55 16.66
CA GLU A 696 19.13 -19.60 15.57
C GLU A 696 20.13 -18.52 16.01
N ASN A 697 19.87 -17.88 17.16
CA ASN A 697 20.76 -16.85 17.71
C ASN A 697 22.16 -17.39 18.07
N SER A 698 22.23 -18.60 18.62
CA SER A 698 23.50 -19.26 18.97
C SER A 698 24.33 -19.63 17.75
N ILE A 699 23.70 -20.04 16.65
CA ILE A 699 24.40 -20.27 15.37
C ILE A 699 25.05 -18.98 14.86
N TYR A 700 24.35 -17.84 14.90
CA TYR A 700 24.93 -16.55 14.51
C TYR A 700 26.06 -16.12 15.47
N GLY A 701 25.85 -16.21 16.78
CA GLY A 701 26.86 -15.87 17.78
C GLY A 701 28.12 -16.74 17.67
N MET A 702 27.97 -18.01 17.31
CA MET A 702 29.08 -18.92 17.04
C MET A 702 29.82 -18.57 15.74
N ALA A 703 29.09 -18.24 14.67
CA ALA A 703 29.69 -17.76 13.43
C ALA A 703 30.51 -16.48 13.62
N ASP A 704 29.99 -15.51 14.40
CA ASP A 704 30.73 -14.29 14.77
C ASP A 704 32.01 -14.59 15.56
N CYS A 705 32.00 -15.61 16.43
CA CYS A 705 33.21 -16.05 17.14
C CYS A 705 34.25 -16.65 16.18
N LEU A 706 33.81 -17.44 15.18
CA LEU A 706 34.71 -18.05 14.19
C LEU A 706 35.30 -17.00 13.23
N VAL A 707 34.51 -16.02 12.79
CA VAL A 707 35.01 -14.86 12.02
C VAL A 707 36.04 -14.07 12.84
N ALA A 708 35.76 -13.79 14.11
CA ALA A 708 36.72 -13.10 15.00
C ALA A 708 38.03 -13.89 15.20
N LYS A 709 37.98 -15.24 15.17
CA LYS A 709 39.15 -16.12 15.18
C LYS A 709 39.83 -16.28 13.81
N LYS A 710 39.24 -15.76 12.72
CA LYS A 710 39.62 -16.00 11.31
C LYS A 710 39.66 -17.49 10.91
N ASP A 711 38.84 -18.33 11.55
CA ASP A 711 38.79 -19.77 11.30
C ASP A 711 37.77 -20.12 10.19
N SER A 712 38.21 -19.94 8.95
CA SER A 712 37.38 -20.22 7.76
C SER A 712 37.12 -21.71 7.54
N GLN A 713 37.99 -22.60 8.04
CA GLN A 713 37.77 -24.06 7.92
C GLN A 713 36.69 -24.56 8.87
N ARG A 714 36.71 -24.14 10.14
CA ARG A 714 35.65 -24.48 11.10
C ARG A 714 34.31 -23.88 10.68
N LEU A 715 34.29 -22.64 10.18
CA LEU A 715 33.05 -21.99 9.69
C LEU A 715 32.50 -22.64 8.41
N PHE A 716 33.36 -23.15 7.52
CA PHE A 716 32.95 -23.97 6.38
C PHE A 716 32.33 -25.30 6.84
N GLY A 717 33.02 -26.05 7.71
CA GLY A 717 32.55 -27.35 8.23
C GLY A 717 31.23 -27.24 8.99
N LEU A 718 31.01 -26.11 9.69
CA LEU A 718 29.79 -25.84 10.45
C LEU A 718 28.50 -25.95 9.61
N GLN A 719 28.53 -25.55 8.34
CA GLN A 719 27.34 -25.65 7.48
C GLN A 719 26.88 -27.10 7.27
N LYS A 720 27.81 -28.06 7.36
CA LYS A 720 27.56 -29.49 7.23
C LYS A 720 27.14 -30.10 8.56
N GLU A 721 27.80 -29.71 9.65
CA GLU A 721 27.48 -30.15 11.02
C GLU A 721 26.06 -29.72 11.44
N LEU A 722 25.60 -28.54 11.03
CA LEU A 722 24.26 -28.06 11.34
C LEU A 722 23.13 -28.71 10.51
N ARG A 723 23.41 -29.53 9.49
CA ARG A 723 22.36 -30.11 8.61
C ARG A 723 21.25 -30.88 9.37
N PRO A 724 21.53 -31.69 10.41
CA PRO A 724 20.49 -32.35 11.21
C PRO A 724 19.59 -31.34 11.95
N VAL A 725 20.21 -30.39 12.66
CA VAL A 725 19.54 -29.30 13.37
C VAL A 725 18.68 -28.45 12.42
N LEU A 726 19.21 -28.09 11.26
CA LEU A 726 18.53 -27.31 10.21
C LEU A 726 17.37 -28.07 9.55
N ALA A 727 17.26 -29.39 9.73
CA ALA A 727 16.11 -30.18 9.29
C ALA A 727 14.93 -30.10 10.28
N LEU A 728 15.19 -29.79 11.56
CA LEU A 728 14.18 -29.55 12.60
C LEU A 728 13.58 -28.13 12.54
N MET A 729 14.16 -27.25 11.73
CA MET A 729 13.74 -25.85 11.60
C MET A 729 12.87 -25.60 10.36
N ALA A 730 11.98 -24.61 10.43
CA ALA A 730 11.20 -24.15 9.29
C ALA A 730 12.09 -23.72 8.11
N LYS A 731 11.68 -24.09 6.88
CA LYS A 731 12.50 -23.91 5.66
C LYS A 731 13.00 -22.48 5.44
N ALA A 732 12.21 -21.47 5.80
CA ALA A 732 12.59 -20.06 5.71
C ALA A 732 13.72 -19.68 6.70
N LYS A 733 13.67 -20.18 7.95
CA LYS A 733 14.76 -20.02 8.93
C LYS A 733 16.02 -20.75 8.46
N THR A 734 15.90 -21.99 7.97
CA THR A 734 17.03 -22.70 7.36
C THR A 734 17.69 -21.87 6.25
N ALA A 735 16.88 -21.30 5.34
CA ALA A 735 17.37 -20.51 4.21
C ALA A 735 17.99 -19.16 4.62
N LYS A 736 17.59 -18.60 5.76
CA LYS A 736 18.24 -17.42 6.35
C LYS A 736 19.59 -17.80 6.95
N ILE A 737 19.63 -18.82 7.81
CA ILE A 737 20.86 -19.27 8.51
C ILE A 737 21.95 -19.65 7.50
N VAL A 738 21.62 -20.48 6.51
CA VAL A 738 22.59 -20.95 5.50
C VAL A 738 23.19 -19.78 4.71
N ARG A 739 22.37 -18.81 4.27
CA ARG A 739 22.88 -17.61 3.58
C ARG A 739 23.78 -16.78 4.51
N THR A 740 23.39 -16.56 5.76
CA THR A 740 24.20 -15.83 6.73
C THR A 740 25.55 -16.52 6.99
N LEU A 741 25.60 -17.85 7.05
CA LEU A 741 26.88 -18.59 7.19
C LEU A 741 27.77 -18.47 5.94
N ILE A 742 27.18 -18.45 4.73
CA ILE A 742 27.91 -18.20 3.48
C ILE A 742 28.45 -16.77 3.41
N ASP A 743 27.68 -15.77 3.87
CA ASP A 743 28.13 -14.38 3.88
C ASP A 743 29.16 -14.11 5.00
N LYS A 744 29.06 -14.78 6.16
CA LYS A 744 30.07 -14.75 7.24
C LYS A 744 31.43 -15.30 6.78
N LEU A 745 31.47 -16.26 5.86
CA LEU A 745 32.73 -16.70 5.24
C LEU A 745 33.40 -15.57 4.43
N ALA A 746 32.65 -14.66 3.81
CA ALA A 746 33.22 -13.52 3.07
C ALA A 746 33.78 -12.41 3.99
N GLU A 747 33.50 -12.44 5.29
CA GLU A 747 34.14 -11.55 6.27
C GLU A 747 35.58 -11.97 6.61
N ILE A 748 36.02 -13.17 6.16
CA ILE A 748 37.37 -13.69 6.41
C ILE A 748 38.23 -13.54 5.14
N ASP A 749 39.33 -12.79 5.26
CA ASP A 749 40.29 -12.56 4.18
C ASP A 749 40.78 -13.89 3.55
N GLY A 750 40.66 -14.01 2.22
CA GLY A 750 41.15 -15.19 1.47
C GLY A 750 40.25 -16.43 1.50
N ALA A 751 39.04 -16.35 2.07
CA ALA A 751 38.13 -17.49 2.17
C ALA A 751 37.25 -17.77 0.92
N THR A 752 37.42 -17.03 -0.19
CA THR A 752 36.57 -17.12 -1.40
C THR A 752 36.46 -18.54 -1.96
N ASP A 753 37.56 -19.31 -2.00
CA ASP A 753 37.55 -20.70 -2.47
C ASP A 753 36.72 -21.64 -1.56
N LEU A 754 36.70 -21.36 -0.26
CA LEU A 754 35.86 -22.09 0.71
C LEU A 754 34.40 -21.65 0.60
N GLN A 755 34.14 -20.38 0.28
CA GLN A 755 32.80 -19.87 0.03
C GLN A 755 32.16 -20.47 -1.24
N ILE A 756 32.93 -20.60 -2.33
CA ILE A 756 32.51 -21.31 -3.54
C ILE A 756 32.17 -22.76 -3.23
N LYS A 757 33.05 -23.49 -2.53
CA LYS A 757 32.78 -24.87 -2.09
C LYS A 757 31.55 -24.99 -1.18
N ALA A 758 31.31 -24.01 -0.30
CA ALA A 758 30.14 -23.98 0.55
C ALA A 758 28.85 -23.84 -0.27
N CYS A 759 28.87 -22.96 -1.28
CA CYS A 759 27.77 -22.85 -2.25
C CYS A 759 27.55 -24.18 -3.00
N GLU A 760 28.60 -24.81 -3.52
CA GLU A 760 28.51 -26.08 -4.25
C GLU A 760 27.94 -27.22 -3.37
N GLU A 761 28.50 -27.47 -2.17
CA GLU A 761 27.97 -28.49 -1.22
C GLU A 761 26.54 -28.19 -0.76
N CYS A 762 26.16 -26.91 -0.66
CA CYS A 762 24.79 -26.50 -0.31
C CYS A 762 23.81 -26.71 -1.48
N ILE A 763 24.24 -26.50 -2.72
CA ILE A 763 23.42 -26.73 -3.91
C ILE A 763 23.10 -28.21 -4.07
N GLU A 764 24.08 -29.10 -3.86
CA GLU A 764 23.86 -30.55 -3.85
C GLU A 764 22.84 -30.95 -2.78
N TRP A 765 23.03 -30.50 -1.54
CA TRP A 765 22.09 -30.74 -0.45
C TRP A 765 20.67 -30.20 -0.74
N CYS A 766 20.57 -29.05 -1.41
CA CYS A 766 19.28 -28.51 -1.84
C CYS A 766 18.63 -29.32 -2.97
N ARG A 767 19.41 -29.98 -3.83
CA ARG A 767 18.90 -30.90 -4.87
C ARG A 767 18.36 -32.18 -4.23
N GLU A 768 19.10 -32.79 -3.32
CA GLU A 768 18.66 -33.96 -2.53
C GLU A 768 17.39 -33.66 -1.73
N GLY A 769 17.38 -32.57 -0.97
CA GLY A 769 16.27 -32.14 -0.13
C GLY A 769 15.12 -31.44 -0.86
N LYS A 770 15.15 -31.35 -2.20
CA LYS A 770 14.17 -30.62 -3.05
C LYS A 770 13.90 -29.16 -2.59
N ARG A 771 14.91 -28.46 -2.10
CA ARG A 771 14.84 -27.08 -1.55
C ARG A 771 15.08 -26.02 -2.64
N SER A 772 14.21 -25.94 -3.64
CA SER A 772 14.36 -25.06 -4.84
C SER A 772 14.67 -23.59 -4.52
N PHE A 773 13.88 -22.93 -3.67
CA PHE A 773 14.07 -21.51 -3.34
C PHE A 773 15.43 -21.19 -2.72
N LEU A 774 15.93 -22.06 -1.83
CA LEU A 774 17.28 -21.90 -1.27
C LEU A 774 18.34 -22.18 -2.34
N ARG A 775 18.15 -23.23 -3.15
CA ARG A 775 19.04 -23.55 -4.28
C ARG A 775 19.22 -22.35 -5.20
N HIS A 776 18.13 -21.71 -5.64
CA HIS A 776 18.19 -20.57 -6.56
C HIS A 776 18.96 -19.38 -6.00
N ARG A 777 18.78 -19.07 -4.71
CA ARG A 777 19.51 -17.98 -4.04
C ARG A 777 21.00 -18.31 -3.87
N VAL A 778 21.35 -19.57 -3.61
CA VAL A 778 22.75 -20.03 -3.50
C VAL A 778 23.42 -20.16 -4.88
N GLU A 779 22.72 -20.61 -5.91
CA GLU A 779 23.18 -20.63 -7.31
C GLU A 779 23.41 -19.19 -7.82
N THR A 780 22.53 -18.23 -7.47
CA THR A 780 22.73 -16.80 -7.80
C THR A 780 23.96 -16.22 -7.11
N ARG A 781 24.19 -16.57 -5.83
CA ARG A 781 25.39 -16.17 -5.08
C ARG A 781 26.66 -16.81 -5.66
N LEU A 782 26.61 -18.08 -6.05
CA LEU A 782 27.72 -18.76 -6.72
C LEU A 782 28.08 -18.06 -8.03
N ALA A 783 27.10 -17.68 -8.87
CA ALA A 783 27.37 -16.95 -10.10
C ALA A 783 28.06 -15.58 -9.88
N ASP A 784 27.74 -14.88 -8.79
CA ASP A 784 28.43 -13.64 -8.39
C ASP A 784 29.86 -13.91 -7.92
N LEU A 785 30.11 -15.02 -7.21
CA LEU A 785 31.47 -15.42 -6.81
C LEU A 785 32.33 -15.86 -8.00
N GLU A 786 31.77 -16.65 -8.92
CA GLU A 786 32.42 -17.05 -10.18
C GLU A 786 32.78 -15.82 -11.04
N LEU A 787 31.92 -14.79 -11.05
CA LEU A 787 32.22 -13.49 -11.67
C LEU A 787 33.41 -12.80 -10.99
N GLN A 788 33.49 -12.81 -9.65
CA GLN A 788 34.59 -12.19 -8.89
C GLN A 788 35.93 -12.88 -9.12
N ILE A 789 35.96 -14.21 -9.30
CA ILE A 789 37.17 -14.97 -9.66
C ILE A 789 37.41 -15.05 -11.19
N HIS A 790 36.74 -14.22 -11.98
CA HIS A 790 36.86 -14.11 -13.44
C HIS A 790 36.47 -15.37 -14.24
N GLN A 791 35.71 -16.30 -13.66
CA GLN A 791 35.20 -17.52 -14.30
C GLN A 791 33.87 -17.27 -15.04
N TYR A 792 33.90 -16.32 -15.98
CA TYR A 792 32.72 -15.80 -16.68
C TYR A 792 31.85 -16.88 -17.34
N ASN A 793 32.45 -17.94 -17.90
CA ASN A 793 31.71 -19.02 -18.56
C ASN A 793 30.91 -19.87 -17.55
N LYS A 794 31.51 -20.21 -16.40
CA LYS A 794 30.82 -20.96 -15.32
C LYS A 794 29.69 -20.12 -14.73
N ALA A 795 29.90 -18.80 -14.55
CA ALA A 795 28.85 -17.87 -14.17
C ALA A 795 27.68 -17.86 -15.18
N LEU A 796 27.94 -17.75 -16.49
CA LEU A 796 26.88 -17.79 -17.52
C LEU A 796 26.11 -19.10 -17.57
N GLU A 797 26.77 -20.25 -17.36
CA GLU A 797 26.11 -21.55 -17.33
C GLU A 797 25.07 -21.62 -16.18
N ILE A 798 25.48 -21.21 -14.98
CA ILE A 798 24.60 -21.13 -13.80
C ILE A 798 23.44 -20.15 -14.05
N LEU A 799 23.73 -18.94 -14.53
CA LEU A 799 22.71 -17.91 -14.80
C LEU A 799 21.72 -18.36 -15.88
N THR A 800 22.18 -19.03 -16.94
CA THR A 800 21.30 -19.54 -18.02
C THR A 800 20.33 -20.60 -17.51
N GLY A 801 20.76 -21.45 -16.57
CA GLY A 801 19.88 -22.38 -15.86
C GLY A 801 18.85 -21.63 -15.00
N LEU A 802 19.33 -20.71 -14.16
CA LEU A 802 18.50 -19.90 -13.27
C LEU A 802 17.43 -19.10 -14.00
N VAL A 803 17.76 -18.36 -15.06
CA VAL A 803 16.78 -17.57 -15.82
C VAL A 803 15.62 -18.45 -16.31
N LYS A 804 15.90 -19.67 -16.76
CA LYS A 804 14.86 -20.61 -17.26
C LYS A 804 13.96 -21.16 -16.17
N GLU A 805 14.47 -21.32 -14.95
CA GLU A 805 13.69 -21.82 -13.81
C GLU A 805 12.96 -20.71 -13.08
N VAL A 806 13.63 -19.60 -12.79
CA VAL A 806 13.08 -18.47 -12.03
C VAL A 806 11.98 -17.75 -12.81
N LYS A 807 12.07 -17.68 -14.16
CA LYS A 807 10.97 -17.19 -15.01
C LYS A 807 9.68 -18.02 -14.89
N LYS A 808 9.76 -19.32 -14.56
CA LYS A 808 8.57 -20.18 -14.39
C LYS A 808 7.85 -19.99 -13.06
N ILE A 809 8.52 -19.39 -12.07
CA ILE A 809 7.96 -19.11 -10.73
C ILE A 809 7.66 -17.63 -10.50
N ASP A 810 7.97 -16.77 -11.47
CA ASP A 810 7.76 -15.31 -11.47
C ASP A 810 8.36 -14.56 -10.24
N ASP A 811 9.48 -15.03 -9.66
CA ASP A 811 10.25 -14.26 -8.68
C ASP A 811 11.04 -13.14 -9.39
N LYS A 812 10.33 -12.05 -9.70
CA LYS A 812 10.87 -10.88 -10.40
C LYS A 812 12.02 -10.23 -9.66
N LEU A 813 12.05 -10.26 -8.33
CA LEU A 813 13.16 -9.68 -7.56
C LEU A 813 14.45 -10.48 -7.79
N LEU A 814 14.34 -11.82 -7.77
CA LEU A 814 15.46 -12.70 -8.11
C LEU A 814 15.86 -12.59 -9.59
N LEU A 815 14.91 -12.38 -10.51
CA LEU A 815 15.24 -12.11 -11.93
C LEU A 815 16.03 -10.81 -12.11
N VAL A 816 15.74 -9.76 -11.32
CA VAL A 816 16.54 -8.52 -11.32
C VAL A 816 17.96 -8.80 -10.83
N GLU A 817 18.13 -9.57 -9.73
CA GLU A 817 19.45 -10.02 -9.23
C GLU A 817 20.24 -10.78 -10.31
N ILE A 818 19.62 -11.81 -10.91
CA ILE A 818 20.22 -12.65 -11.95
C ILE A 818 20.62 -11.81 -13.18
N HIS A 819 19.74 -10.95 -13.70
CA HIS A 819 20.02 -10.15 -14.89
C HIS A 819 21.04 -9.03 -14.65
N VAL A 820 21.18 -8.52 -13.42
CA VAL A 820 22.28 -7.60 -13.05
C VAL A 820 23.64 -8.31 -13.06
N ILE A 821 23.73 -9.55 -12.55
CA ILE A 821 24.96 -10.34 -12.63
C ILE A 821 25.26 -10.70 -14.11
N GLU A 822 24.26 -11.15 -14.86
CA GLU A 822 24.38 -11.46 -16.30
C GLU A 822 24.87 -10.24 -17.12
N THR A 823 24.40 -9.04 -16.79
CA THR A 823 24.88 -7.77 -17.36
C THR A 823 26.38 -7.58 -17.11
N LYS A 824 26.85 -7.75 -15.86
CA LYS A 824 28.28 -7.63 -15.50
C LYS A 824 29.13 -8.65 -16.23
N VAL A 825 28.68 -9.92 -16.29
CA VAL A 825 29.41 -11.01 -16.96
C VAL A 825 29.51 -10.76 -18.48
N HIS A 826 28.41 -10.37 -19.13
CA HIS A 826 28.44 -10.02 -20.56
C HIS A 826 29.27 -8.77 -20.86
N PHE A 827 29.27 -7.77 -19.98
CA PHE A 827 30.12 -6.59 -20.10
C PHE A 827 31.62 -6.95 -19.98
N ALA A 828 31.98 -7.81 -19.01
CA ALA A 828 33.36 -8.29 -18.84
C ALA A 828 33.86 -9.11 -20.05
N LEU A 829 32.96 -9.89 -20.67
CA LEU A 829 33.20 -10.60 -21.94
C LEU A 829 33.16 -9.67 -23.18
N GLN A 830 33.05 -8.35 -23.00
CA GLN A 830 32.90 -7.33 -24.04
C GLN A 830 31.69 -7.52 -24.98
N ASN A 831 30.70 -8.35 -24.60
CA ASN A 831 29.47 -8.56 -25.35
C ASN A 831 28.43 -7.48 -24.97
N ILE A 832 28.69 -6.25 -25.44
CA ILE A 832 27.86 -5.07 -25.13
C ILE A 832 26.39 -5.25 -25.54
N PRO A 833 26.04 -5.82 -26.71
CA PRO A 833 24.63 -6.05 -27.07
C PRO A 833 23.90 -6.96 -26.07
N ARG A 834 24.52 -8.05 -25.60
CA ARG A 834 23.91 -8.90 -24.57
C ARG A 834 23.88 -8.25 -23.20
N ALA A 835 24.94 -7.53 -22.80
CA ALA A 835 24.93 -6.77 -21.54
C ALA A 835 23.78 -5.76 -21.51
N LYS A 836 23.54 -5.06 -22.62
CA LYS A 836 22.41 -4.13 -22.79
C LYS A 836 21.06 -4.84 -22.76
N ALA A 837 20.93 -6.01 -23.40
CA ALA A 837 19.71 -6.82 -23.36
C ALA A 837 19.39 -7.32 -21.93
N SER A 838 20.38 -7.85 -21.20
CA SER A 838 20.23 -8.27 -19.80
C SER A 838 19.90 -7.08 -18.89
N LEU A 839 20.52 -5.92 -19.08
CA LEU A 839 20.22 -4.73 -18.29
C LEU A 839 18.79 -4.21 -18.57
N THR A 840 18.35 -4.25 -19.82
CA THR A 840 16.95 -3.96 -20.17
C THR A 840 16.00 -4.97 -19.52
N ALA A 841 16.32 -6.28 -19.53
CA ALA A 841 15.53 -7.28 -18.82
C ALA A 841 15.48 -7.04 -17.31
N ALA A 842 16.60 -6.65 -16.68
CA ALA A 842 16.62 -6.22 -15.28
C ALA A 842 15.70 -5.00 -15.06
N LYS A 843 15.78 -3.96 -15.90
CA LYS A 843 14.92 -2.77 -15.82
C LYS A 843 13.43 -3.08 -16.00
N THR A 844 13.07 -3.93 -16.97
CA THR A 844 11.67 -4.34 -17.20
C THR A 844 11.11 -5.10 -16.00
N ASN A 845 11.88 -6.04 -15.42
CA ASN A 845 11.45 -6.74 -14.20
C ASN A 845 11.38 -5.80 -12.99
N ALA A 846 12.37 -4.91 -12.83
CA ALA A 846 12.41 -3.92 -11.75
C ALA A 846 11.24 -2.93 -11.79
N ASN A 847 10.82 -2.48 -12.98
CA ASN A 847 9.65 -1.62 -13.18
C ASN A 847 8.32 -2.30 -12.82
N ALA A 848 8.28 -3.63 -12.82
CA ALA A 848 7.09 -4.41 -12.48
C ALA A 848 6.97 -4.72 -10.98
N ILE A 849 7.95 -4.31 -10.16
CA ILE A 849 7.99 -4.52 -8.71
C ILE A 849 8.49 -3.26 -7.98
N HIS A 850 8.59 -3.30 -6.65
CA HIS A 850 9.38 -2.31 -5.92
C HIS A 850 10.86 -2.76 -5.88
N CYS A 851 11.68 -2.20 -6.76
CA CYS A 851 13.12 -2.46 -6.77
C CYS A 851 13.81 -1.79 -5.55
N PRO A 852 14.67 -2.50 -4.78
CA PRO A 852 15.40 -1.90 -3.67
C PRO A 852 16.29 -0.72 -4.11
N PRO A 853 16.39 0.40 -3.36
CA PRO A 853 17.11 1.60 -3.79
C PRO A 853 18.58 1.37 -4.20
N LEU A 854 19.31 0.52 -3.48
CA LEU A 854 20.69 0.15 -3.81
C LEU A 854 20.79 -0.66 -5.11
N MET A 855 19.77 -1.47 -5.42
CA MET A 855 19.72 -2.29 -6.64
C MET A 855 19.41 -1.42 -7.86
N GLN A 856 18.48 -0.46 -7.71
CA GLN A 856 18.21 0.56 -8.70
C GLN A 856 19.46 1.41 -8.99
N ALA A 857 20.14 1.88 -7.95
CA ALA A 857 21.41 2.63 -8.08
C ALA A 857 22.50 1.85 -8.82
N GLU A 858 22.58 0.54 -8.59
CA GLU A 858 23.52 -0.35 -9.28
C GLU A 858 23.16 -0.56 -10.77
N MET A 859 21.87 -0.63 -11.10
CA MET A 859 21.39 -0.69 -12.49
C MET A 859 21.64 0.63 -13.23
N ASP A 860 21.52 1.78 -12.56
CA ASP A 860 21.85 3.08 -13.13
C ASP A 860 23.37 3.25 -13.29
N LEU A 861 24.19 2.81 -12.32
CA LEU A 861 25.65 2.73 -12.46
C LEU A 861 26.06 1.88 -13.69
N LEU A 862 25.46 0.69 -13.86
CA LEU A 862 25.71 -0.16 -15.03
C LEU A 862 25.25 0.50 -16.34
N SER A 863 24.15 1.27 -16.31
CA SER A 863 23.68 2.04 -17.47
C SER A 863 24.70 3.07 -17.92
N GLY A 864 25.27 3.83 -16.97
CA GLY A 864 26.34 4.78 -17.26
C GLY A 864 27.60 4.11 -17.79
N VAL A 865 28.00 2.97 -17.22
CA VAL A 865 29.16 2.19 -17.69
C VAL A 865 28.97 1.71 -19.14
N ILE A 866 27.78 1.23 -19.51
CA ILE A 866 27.47 0.83 -20.90
C ILE A 866 27.46 2.05 -21.83
N SER A 867 26.82 3.16 -21.44
CA SER A 867 26.82 4.40 -22.25
C SER A 867 28.24 4.94 -22.49
N CYS A 868 29.13 4.90 -21.49
CA CYS A 868 30.55 5.24 -21.68
C CYS A 868 31.25 4.34 -22.72
N ARG A 869 30.88 3.06 -22.81
CA ARG A 869 31.46 2.12 -23.79
C ARG A 869 30.93 2.36 -25.22
N GLU A 870 29.74 2.94 -25.34
CA GLU A 870 29.16 3.45 -26.59
C GLU A 870 29.63 4.89 -26.94
N ASN A 871 30.53 5.48 -26.13
CA ASN A 871 31.02 6.87 -26.20
C ASN A 871 29.95 7.96 -25.95
N ASP A 872 28.78 7.60 -25.41
CA ASP A 872 27.77 8.57 -24.97
C ASP A 872 28.03 9.02 -23.53
N TYR A 873 29.04 9.87 -23.36
CA TYR A 873 29.42 10.43 -22.06
C TYR A 873 28.36 11.37 -21.47
N ARG A 874 27.49 11.95 -22.31
CA ARG A 874 26.43 12.86 -21.86
C ARG A 874 25.30 12.12 -21.16
N THR A 875 24.84 11.02 -21.75
CA THR A 875 23.86 10.13 -21.11
C THR A 875 24.48 9.40 -19.93
N ALA A 876 25.75 8.96 -20.05
CA ALA A 876 26.45 8.32 -18.95
C ALA A 876 26.54 9.19 -17.70
N TYR A 877 26.84 10.50 -17.84
CA TYR A 877 26.85 11.44 -16.73
C TYR A 877 25.52 11.45 -15.95
N SER A 878 24.38 11.47 -16.64
CA SER A 878 23.05 11.49 -16.02
C SER A 878 22.78 10.23 -15.22
N TYR A 879 23.16 9.06 -15.74
CA TYR A 879 23.04 7.79 -15.03
C TYR A 879 23.97 7.72 -13.80
N PHE A 880 25.22 8.19 -13.91
CA PHE A 880 26.12 8.26 -12.77
C PHE A 880 25.66 9.27 -11.70
N TYR A 881 24.96 10.34 -12.09
CA TYR A 881 24.37 11.30 -11.16
C TYR A 881 23.24 10.67 -10.32
N GLU A 882 22.27 10.01 -10.95
CA GLU A 882 21.18 9.33 -10.22
C GLU A 882 21.74 8.18 -9.34
N ALA A 883 22.73 7.43 -9.84
CA ALA A 883 23.43 6.43 -9.04
C ALA A 883 24.18 7.04 -7.83
N PHE A 884 24.87 8.18 -8.03
CA PHE A 884 25.53 8.92 -6.94
C PHE A 884 24.54 9.39 -5.87
N GLU A 885 23.45 10.05 -6.25
CA GLU A 885 22.43 10.50 -5.29
C GLU A 885 21.84 9.32 -4.52
N ALA A 886 21.52 8.21 -5.20
CA ALA A 886 20.94 7.04 -4.57
C ALA A 886 21.92 6.32 -3.61
N PHE A 887 23.19 6.11 -4.00
CA PHE A 887 24.19 5.52 -3.09
C PHE A 887 24.50 6.43 -1.90
N ASN A 888 24.58 7.75 -2.10
CA ASN A 888 24.84 8.69 -1.02
C ASN A 888 23.66 8.75 -0.02
N LEU A 889 22.42 8.74 -0.51
CA LEU A 889 21.21 8.68 0.32
C LEU A 889 21.11 7.41 1.15
N GLN A 890 21.65 6.29 0.65
CA GLN A 890 21.73 5.00 1.37
C GLN A 890 23.02 4.84 2.18
N HIS A 891 23.82 5.91 2.33
CA HIS A 891 25.11 5.94 3.04
C HIS A 891 26.18 4.97 2.51
N ASP A 892 26.06 4.47 1.28
CA ASP A 892 27.10 3.68 0.62
C ASP A 892 28.17 4.61 0.03
N ARG A 893 29.05 5.07 0.92
CA ARG A 893 30.13 6.00 0.59
C ARG A 893 31.05 5.45 -0.52
N ARG A 894 31.32 4.14 -0.54
CA ARG A 894 32.26 3.54 -1.51
C ARG A 894 31.71 3.60 -2.94
N ARG A 895 30.44 3.23 -3.14
CA ARG A 895 29.79 3.29 -4.47
C ARG A 895 29.38 4.70 -4.86
N ALA A 896 29.07 5.58 -3.91
CA ALA A 896 28.92 7.01 -4.16
C ALA A 896 30.23 7.63 -4.68
N GLU A 897 31.36 7.44 -3.99
CA GLU A 897 32.68 7.94 -4.44
C GLU A 897 33.09 7.38 -5.81
N GLN A 898 32.75 6.12 -6.12
CA GLN A 898 32.96 5.55 -7.46
C GLN A 898 32.10 6.26 -8.52
N SER A 899 30.81 6.47 -8.24
CA SER A 899 29.89 7.15 -9.16
C SER A 899 30.32 8.60 -9.43
N LEU A 900 30.75 9.33 -8.39
CA LEU A 900 31.30 10.69 -8.52
C LEU A 900 32.55 10.73 -9.39
N LYS A 901 33.47 9.76 -9.24
CA LYS A 901 34.65 9.63 -10.12
C LYS A 901 34.24 9.43 -11.59
N TYR A 902 33.23 8.60 -11.85
CA TYR A 902 32.71 8.39 -13.20
C TYR A 902 31.96 9.61 -13.77
N MET A 903 31.24 10.38 -12.94
CA MET A 903 30.65 11.67 -13.34
C MET A 903 31.73 12.65 -13.82
N VAL A 904 32.81 12.80 -13.04
CA VAL A 904 33.95 13.67 -13.37
C VAL A 904 34.64 13.22 -14.66
N LEU A 905 34.94 11.92 -14.79
CA LEU A 905 35.55 11.35 -15.99
C LEU A 905 34.65 11.54 -17.22
N SER A 906 33.33 11.39 -17.10
CA SER A 906 32.40 11.63 -18.22
C SER A 906 32.44 13.07 -18.74
N ARG A 907 32.64 14.07 -17.86
CA ARG A 907 32.79 15.47 -18.30
C ARG A 907 34.14 15.76 -18.93
N ILE A 908 35.21 15.10 -18.49
CA ILE A 908 36.52 15.19 -19.14
C ILE A 908 36.47 14.55 -20.54
N MET A 909 35.91 13.35 -20.65
CA MET A 909 35.76 12.62 -21.92
C MET A 909 34.76 13.28 -22.88
N GLY A 910 33.78 14.03 -22.35
CA GLY A 910 32.82 14.83 -23.11
C GLY A 910 33.28 16.26 -23.47
N ASP A 911 34.59 16.54 -23.40
CA ASP A 911 35.21 17.85 -23.70
C ASP A 911 34.67 19.04 -22.89
N GLN A 912 34.32 18.79 -21.61
CA GLN A 912 33.82 19.78 -20.66
C GLN A 912 34.63 19.82 -19.35
N PRO A 913 35.98 19.92 -19.40
CA PRO A 913 36.82 19.90 -18.20
C PRO A 913 36.54 21.07 -17.24
N GLY A 914 36.02 22.20 -17.74
CA GLY A 914 35.62 23.34 -16.91
C GLY A 914 34.50 23.03 -15.91
N GLU A 915 33.62 22.07 -16.21
CA GLU A 915 32.53 21.68 -15.30
C GLU A 915 33.00 20.85 -14.11
N VAL A 916 34.19 20.23 -14.19
CA VAL A 916 34.76 19.41 -13.10
C VAL A 916 34.92 20.24 -11.82
N PHE A 917 35.35 21.49 -11.93
CA PHE A 917 35.47 22.39 -10.78
C PHE A 917 34.12 22.72 -10.14
N ASN A 918 33.03 22.74 -10.92
CA ASN A 918 31.68 23.00 -10.40
C ASN A 918 31.11 21.77 -9.70
N ILE A 919 31.38 20.56 -10.23
CA ILE A 919 31.01 19.29 -9.59
C ILE A 919 31.70 19.15 -8.22
N LEU A 920 33.03 19.38 -8.17
CA LEU A 920 33.82 19.27 -6.94
C LEU A 920 33.54 20.39 -5.91
N LYS A 921 33.05 21.56 -6.33
CA LYS A 921 32.62 22.64 -5.42
C LYS A 921 31.14 22.55 -5.00
N GLY A 922 30.34 21.75 -5.69
CA GLY A 922 28.92 21.58 -5.38
C GLY A 922 28.69 20.72 -4.13
N LYS A 923 27.43 20.67 -3.65
CA LYS A 923 27.02 19.75 -2.57
C LYS A 923 27.23 18.26 -2.86
N ALA A 924 27.55 17.90 -4.11
CA ALA A 924 27.92 16.55 -4.53
C ALA A 924 29.41 16.23 -4.35
N GLY A 925 30.24 17.22 -3.97
CA GLY A 925 31.71 17.12 -4.00
C GLY A 925 32.39 16.66 -2.71
N LEU A 926 31.68 16.53 -1.59
CA LEU A 926 32.20 16.07 -0.28
C LEU A 926 31.10 15.48 0.61
#